data_AF-R7TVZ3-F1
#
_entry.id   AF-R7TVZ3-F1
#
_cell.length_a   1.000
_cell.length_b   1.000
_cell.length_c   1.000
_cell.angle_alpha   90.00
_cell.angle_beta   90.00
_cell.angle_gamma   90.00
#
_symmetry.space_group_name_H-M   'P 1'
#
loop_
_entity.id
_entity.type
_entity.pdbx_description
1 polymer ?
#
loop_
_entity_poly.entity_id
_entity_poly.type
_entity_poly.pdbx_seq_one_letter_code
_entity_poly.pdbx_strand_id
1 'polypeptide(L)'
;MGCGTSNPTVTPSREESQSRSHKETRAKSKSDRRNESPKRKHFGAFPIPQLLRDANREYAIETKRKNLGRNDFGELNPFPTATPKGDIFQEINYTKLDARATDKKATLDYLDGPLEDLVKYLCKPAKKDIERARVLFLWLAALDLSCLDTVDPPEGLAKLEVREIRGLVRGSDWDPGEEVANDSMGSWVAVVINKSWRLCDPHWASRGKNENKGLWDLIDDNGQGSRALPDEGKSLRYNYEDFYFLTDPEEFIYTHFPLDEKWQLLARPVTRREFNQLACLKPAFFKRGLQIKSYRKCTMKAPNGEVDIKIEMPNSKRRFMHRLWMWSQDRHQQTLGDLALNRFVFRKLKGNEMHVHLRFPATGKYKFDLFVRDGNESGTQHQIACTYVIQSEAAKEGIQPLPVNDRKEWGPGLDLIEVGLKPTSHEDAVIEAEYGVARLTFKTDKELDLMHSLHSNDLSKEDLENFVVHHQDGDNVIVDVKLPTAGEYALNLYAKEAGKDGKLANVCSYLLTTDQGAFDSQPFPDVPNGFAGVTTAGRDSGVKCISHKTAFIEAPESGELDIDLKIPKKFQVMGKLCYQVGKKARQMDNFMMTTVDQNDKARFSMRLPEAGFYCLKVFGALKDKSIDNLQNVYNFLIKVPTPKKDCLAFPKTFPSFRDNKCRIEAPLTGTLPANESIPFAVKVPDALSVATISGKGWNQLIKCEDGMWRGEAETGDPGSEVTVAARMDNTSDNYTTLLSYGVEQAKEIVKKTEVQQTKHKQAKEKVVEENAKKQEREDDIQHTHKCLLESIKACNTADIRHWLRYIEEKRFVSHMKDDVGLAKELLRSLDRIAKLQKALLNLDSALIAEIRGYAKPPKLVHEVMVASFLLLGDHEGKTREWKQCQKLCGTIGPQGLLRRVKEFDVHRLHPEIAAQANMLISQYRLDDVREKSAGAATFYSWTMGMTEELKMLKPGRASPAGISRQKTIFNQAKFKKKSSDKEKKSTSKHN
;
A
#
# COMPACT_ATOMS: atom_id res chain seq x y z
N MET A 1 -51.99 -49.45 18.64
CA MET A 1 -52.34 -50.75 18.02
C MET A 1 -51.53 -50.84 16.72
N GLY A 2 -50.73 -51.87 16.44
CA GLY A 2 -50.41 -53.06 17.23
C GLY A 2 -49.07 -53.70 16.81
N CYS A 3 -48.51 -54.53 17.69
CA CYS A 3 -47.16 -55.08 17.72
C CYS A 3 -46.73 -56.05 16.60
N GLY A 4 -45.40 -56.23 16.45
CA GLY A 4 -44.76 -57.54 16.22
C GLY A 4 -44.06 -57.78 14.86
N THR A 5 -43.05 -58.66 14.73
CA THR A 5 -42.21 -59.32 15.78
C THR A 5 -40.94 -59.97 15.19
N SER A 6 -39.82 -59.89 15.94
CA SER A 6 -38.68 -60.85 16.06
C SER A 6 -37.95 -61.50 14.86
N ASN A 7 -36.61 -61.59 14.98
CA ASN A 7 -35.71 -62.50 14.25
C ASN A 7 -36.00 -64.00 14.55
N PRO A 8 -35.32 -64.94 13.85
CA PRO A 8 -34.19 -65.61 14.54
C PRO A 8 -32.95 -65.93 13.68
N THR A 9 -31.85 -66.27 14.36
CA THR A 9 -30.54 -66.70 13.81
C THR A 9 -30.36 -68.22 13.78
N VAL A 10 -29.64 -68.78 12.79
CA VAL A 10 -29.11 -70.17 12.85
C VAL A 10 -27.72 -70.29 12.20
N THR A 11 -26.80 -70.97 12.89
CA THR A 11 -25.53 -71.65 12.46
C THR A 11 -25.28 -72.80 13.48
N PRO A 12 -24.27 -73.72 13.41
CA PRO A 12 -23.12 -73.87 12.49
C PRO A 12 -22.85 -75.37 12.05
N SER A 13 -21.57 -75.77 11.91
CA SER A 13 -20.94 -77.08 11.52
C SER A 13 -20.67 -77.29 10.01
N ARG A 14 -19.48 -77.63 9.45
CA ARG A 14 -18.18 -78.28 9.87
C ARG A 14 -18.22 -79.82 9.77
N GLU A 15 -17.41 -80.51 8.94
CA GLU A 15 -15.95 -80.83 9.01
C GLU A 15 -15.26 -80.86 7.61
N GLU A 16 -13.97 -80.48 7.40
CA GLU A 16 -12.68 -81.24 7.43
C GLU A 16 -12.52 -82.38 6.38
N SER A 17 -11.40 -82.64 5.67
CA SER A 17 -10.05 -82.02 5.47
C SER A 17 -9.51 -82.42 4.03
N GLN A 18 -8.25 -82.46 3.55
CA GLN A 18 -6.86 -82.35 4.09
C GLN A 18 -5.76 -82.21 2.97
N SER A 19 -4.76 -81.31 3.13
CA SER A 19 -3.45 -81.25 2.39
C SER A 19 -3.46 -80.99 0.84
N ARG A 20 -2.47 -80.41 0.16
CA ARG A 20 -0.98 -80.38 0.28
C ARG A 20 -0.36 -79.04 -0.16
N SER A 21 0.95 -78.88 0.10
CA SER A 21 1.78 -77.72 -0.29
C SER A 21 2.51 -77.89 -1.63
N HIS A 22 2.75 -76.79 -2.35
CA HIS A 22 3.97 -76.63 -3.17
C HIS A 22 4.53 -75.21 -3.06
N LYS A 23 5.87 -75.10 -3.02
CA LYS A 23 6.61 -73.84 -3.20
C LYS A 23 6.99 -73.73 -4.67
N GLU A 24 6.83 -72.55 -5.27
CA GLU A 24 7.63 -72.17 -6.44
C GLU A 24 8.34 -70.85 -6.21
N THR A 25 9.57 -70.77 -6.71
CA THR A 25 10.45 -69.61 -6.58
C THR A 25 10.49 -68.87 -7.91
N ARG A 26 10.23 -67.57 -7.91
CA ARG A 26 10.46 -66.72 -9.10
C ARG A 26 11.49 -65.64 -8.78
N ALA A 27 12.66 -65.76 -9.40
CA ALA A 27 13.75 -64.81 -9.21
C ALA A 27 13.38 -63.43 -9.77
N LYS A 28 13.73 -62.36 -9.04
CA LYS A 28 13.72 -60.99 -9.57
C LYS A 28 15.02 -60.75 -10.35
N SER A 29 14.90 -60.27 -11.58
CA SER A 29 16.01 -59.90 -12.45
C SER A 29 16.84 -58.75 -11.86
N LYS A 30 18.14 -58.71 -12.19
CA LYS A 30 19.08 -57.66 -11.72
C LYS A 30 19.11 -56.40 -12.61
N SER A 31 18.13 -56.23 -13.51
CA SER A 31 18.07 -55.15 -14.51
C SER A 31 17.69 -53.79 -13.93
N ASP A 32 16.70 -53.74 -13.04
CA ASP A 32 15.89 -52.52 -12.80
C ASP A 32 16.51 -51.57 -11.74
N ARG A 33 17.84 -51.48 -11.68
CA ARG A 33 18.59 -50.64 -10.73
C ARG A 33 19.58 -49.68 -11.38
N ARG A 34 19.28 -49.20 -12.59
CA ARG A 34 20.09 -48.20 -13.31
C ARG A 34 19.28 -47.14 -14.08
N ASN A 35 18.26 -46.52 -13.45
CA ASN A 35 17.72 -45.26 -14.00
C ASN A 35 17.03 -44.29 -13.01
N GLU A 36 17.35 -44.35 -11.71
CA GLU A 36 16.98 -43.24 -10.82
C GLU A 36 17.80 -41.98 -11.17
N SER A 37 17.18 -41.09 -11.94
CA SER A 37 17.76 -39.82 -12.34
C SER A 37 18.04 -38.91 -11.14
N PRO A 38 19.14 -38.12 -11.11
CA PRO A 38 19.44 -37.18 -10.01
C PRO A 38 18.37 -36.10 -9.73
N LYS A 39 17.40 -35.95 -10.64
CA LYS A 39 16.53 -34.77 -10.85
C LYS A 39 15.58 -34.41 -9.70
N ARG A 40 15.21 -35.33 -8.80
CA ARG A 40 14.13 -35.08 -7.80
C ARG A 40 14.58 -34.45 -6.46
N LYS A 41 15.87 -34.44 -6.10
CA LYS A 41 16.29 -34.05 -4.74
C LYS A 41 16.34 -32.54 -4.46
N HIS A 42 16.55 -31.71 -5.47
CA HIS A 42 16.75 -30.27 -5.28
C HIS A 42 15.43 -29.48 -5.21
N PHE A 43 14.44 -29.81 -6.06
CA PHE A 43 13.24 -28.96 -6.28
C PHE A 43 11.95 -29.44 -5.60
N GLY A 44 12.04 -30.01 -4.40
CA GLY A 44 10.90 -30.54 -3.62
C GLY A 44 9.92 -29.52 -3.02
N ALA A 45 9.81 -28.31 -3.58
CA ALA A 45 8.83 -27.29 -3.16
C ALA A 45 7.66 -27.23 -4.16
N PHE A 46 6.49 -26.75 -3.74
CA PHE A 46 5.34 -26.57 -4.64
C PHE A 46 5.66 -25.54 -5.75
N PRO A 47 5.35 -25.85 -7.02
CA PRO A 47 5.77 -25.04 -8.18
C PRO A 47 5.23 -23.61 -8.16
N ILE A 48 6.09 -22.69 -8.59
CA ILE A 48 5.80 -21.30 -9.00
C ILE A 48 6.70 -20.96 -10.20
N PRO A 49 6.39 -19.95 -11.04
CA PRO A 49 7.09 -19.73 -12.29
C PRO A 49 8.59 -19.51 -12.08
N GLN A 50 8.96 -18.75 -11.04
CA GLN A 50 10.36 -18.50 -10.69
C GLN A 50 11.14 -19.78 -10.35
N LEU A 51 10.58 -20.69 -9.52
CA LEU A 51 11.26 -21.94 -9.16
C LEU A 51 11.38 -22.91 -10.34
N LEU A 52 10.42 -22.88 -11.28
CA LEU A 52 10.49 -23.68 -12.51
C LEU A 52 11.54 -23.08 -13.49
N ARG A 53 11.56 -21.75 -13.65
CA ARG A 53 12.58 -21.02 -14.44
C ARG A 53 14.00 -21.28 -13.93
N ASP A 54 14.20 -21.18 -12.61
CA ASP A 54 15.50 -21.42 -11.98
C ASP A 54 15.94 -22.88 -12.14
N ALA A 55 15.02 -23.85 -11.98
CA ALA A 55 15.30 -25.27 -12.23
C ALA A 55 15.66 -25.54 -13.70
N ASN A 56 14.93 -24.95 -14.65
CA ASN A 56 15.21 -25.05 -16.09
C ASN A 56 16.58 -24.47 -16.42
N ARG A 57 16.93 -23.32 -15.83
CA ARG A 57 18.23 -22.65 -16.00
C ARG A 57 19.39 -23.45 -15.41
N GLU A 58 19.24 -24.01 -14.21
CA GLU A 58 20.26 -24.85 -13.57
C GLU A 58 20.50 -26.14 -14.39
N TYR A 59 19.42 -26.83 -14.77
CA TYR A 59 19.48 -28.00 -15.65
C TYR A 59 20.15 -27.69 -16.99
N ALA A 60 19.89 -26.52 -17.59
CA ALA A 60 20.54 -26.08 -18.82
C ALA A 60 22.04 -25.81 -18.65
N ILE A 61 22.49 -25.35 -17.48
CA ILE A 61 23.92 -25.16 -17.17
C ILE A 61 24.61 -26.53 -16.99
N GLU A 62 23.95 -27.48 -16.31
CA GLU A 62 24.47 -28.85 -16.19
C GLU A 62 24.54 -29.58 -17.54
N THR A 63 23.47 -29.48 -18.35
CA THR A 63 23.38 -30.17 -19.64
C THR A 63 24.14 -29.50 -20.76
N LYS A 64 24.50 -28.21 -20.68
CA LYS A 64 25.50 -27.62 -21.59
C LYS A 64 26.88 -28.31 -21.53
N ARG A 65 27.13 -29.18 -20.54
CA ARG A 65 28.33 -30.05 -20.45
C ARG A 65 28.14 -31.44 -21.10
N LYS A 66 26.98 -31.75 -21.68
CA LYS A 66 26.67 -33.04 -22.33
C LYS A 66 25.80 -32.79 -23.57
N ASN A 67 26.32 -33.10 -24.76
CA ASN A 67 25.60 -32.87 -26.02
C ASN A 67 24.16 -33.39 -25.96
N LEU A 68 23.19 -32.47 -26.09
CA LEU A 68 21.77 -32.77 -26.18
C LEU A 68 21.49 -33.32 -27.59
N GLY A 69 21.72 -34.63 -27.75
CA GLY A 69 21.63 -35.33 -29.02
C GLY A 69 20.21 -35.40 -29.58
N ARG A 70 20.13 -35.82 -30.86
CA ARG A 70 18.90 -36.35 -31.45
C ARG A 70 18.64 -37.78 -30.92
N ASN A 71 17.41 -38.26 -31.03
CA ASN A 71 17.06 -39.66 -30.74
C ASN A 71 17.46 -40.56 -31.94
N ASP A 72 17.23 -41.87 -31.81
CA ASP A 72 17.60 -42.86 -32.84
C ASP A 72 16.84 -42.69 -34.16
N PHE A 73 15.72 -41.94 -34.15
CA PHE A 73 14.93 -41.56 -35.32
C PHE A 73 15.36 -40.22 -35.93
N GLY A 74 16.35 -39.55 -35.34
CA GLY A 74 16.84 -38.25 -35.81
C GLY A 74 16.00 -37.05 -35.36
N GLU A 75 15.03 -37.17 -34.46
CA GLU A 75 14.33 -36.02 -33.84
C GLU A 75 15.18 -35.40 -32.72
N LEU A 76 15.07 -34.10 -32.46
CA LEU A 76 15.70 -33.48 -31.29
C LEU A 76 15.04 -34.02 -30.00
N ASN A 77 15.83 -34.49 -29.02
CA ASN A 77 15.26 -34.93 -27.75
C ASN A 77 14.51 -33.78 -27.02
N PRO A 78 13.37 -34.04 -26.36
CA PRO A 78 12.67 -33.03 -25.57
C PRO A 78 13.45 -32.71 -24.27
N PHE A 79 13.84 -31.46 -24.10
CA PHE A 79 14.57 -30.97 -22.92
C PHE A 79 14.19 -29.51 -22.56
N PRO A 80 14.40 -29.09 -21.30
CA PRO A 80 14.12 -27.72 -20.85
C PRO A 80 14.95 -26.65 -21.55
N THR A 81 14.29 -25.56 -21.96
CA THR A 81 14.91 -24.45 -22.68
C THR A 81 15.85 -23.64 -21.80
N ALA A 82 17.07 -23.41 -22.30
CA ALA A 82 18.13 -22.69 -21.58
C ALA A 82 18.00 -21.15 -21.57
N THR A 83 17.03 -20.61 -22.30
CA THR A 83 17.00 -19.22 -22.77
C THR A 83 15.54 -18.77 -22.85
N PRO A 84 15.13 -17.66 -22.21
CA PRO A 84 13.75 -17.16 -22.27
C PRO A 84 13.26 -16.80 -23.68
N LYS A 85 11.94 -16.64 -23.86
CA LYS A 85 11.32 -16.11 -25.10
C LYS A 85 11.91 -14.76 -25.48
N GLY A 86 12.01 -13.83 -24.52
CA GLY A 86 12.45 -12.45 -24.75
C GLY A 86 13.90 -12.28 -25.24
N ASP A 87 14.76 -13.28 -25.02
CA ASP A 87 16.14 -13.31 -25.50
C ASP A 87 16.24 -13.64 -27.00
N ILE A 88 15.21 -14.28 -27.58
CA ILE A 88 15.19 -14.73 -28.99
C ILE A 88 14.08 -14.08 -29.83
N PHE A 89 13.01 -13.57 -29.19
CA PHE A 89 11.86 -12.99 -29.84
C PHE A 89 11.47 -11.64 -29.21
N GLN A 90 11.33 -10.63 -30.06
CA GLN A 90 10.80 -9.31 -29.73
C GLN A 90 9.90 -8.87 -30.87
N GLU A 91 8.60 -8.75 -30.59
CA GLU A 91 7.51 -8.55 -31.56
C GLU A 91 7.75 -7.39 -32.54
N ILE A 92 8.28 -6.27 -32.06
CA ILE A 92 8.59 -5.07 -32.87
C ILE A 92 9.46 -5.36 -34.11
N ASN A 93 10.34 -6.37 -34.04
CA ASN A 93 11.23 -6.76 -35.14
C ASN A 93 10.51 -7.52 -36.27
N TYR A 94 9.27 -7.98 -36.05
CA TYR A 94 8.51 -8.82 -36.97
C TYR A 94 7.32 -8.09 -37.63
N THR A 95 7.02 -6.83 -37.24
CA THR A 95 5.90 -6.00 -37.76
C THR A 95 5.60 -6.11 -39.26
N LYS A 96 6.62 -6.10 -40.15
CA LYS A 96 6.43 -6.25 -41.61
C LYS A 96 6.01 -7.66 -42.05
N LEU A 97 6.45 -8.67 -41.30
CA LEU A 97 6.09 -10.09 -41.50
C LEU A 97 4.70 -10.36 -40.92
N ASP A 98 4.41 -9.74 -39.79
CA ASP A 98 3.13 -9.85 -39.09
C ASP A 98 2.00 -9.24 -39.93
N ALA A 99 2.21 -8.05 -40.49
CA ALA A 99 1.28 -7.42 -41.43
C ALA A 99 0.94 -8.33 -42.63
N ARG A 100 1.91 -9.12 -43.12
CA ARG A 100 1.73 -10.10 -44.21
C ARG A 100 0.93 -11.33 -43.78
N ALA A 101 1.06 -11.77 -42.53
CA ALA A 101 0.24 -12.85 -41.98
C ALA A 101 -1.23 -12.43 -41.77
N THR A 102 -1.46 -11.15 -41.45
CA THR A 102 -2.79 -10.59 -41.18
C THR A 102 -3.49 -9.98 -42.40
N ASP A 103 -2.87 -9.97 -43.59
CA ASP A 103 -3.50 -9.46 -44.82
C ASP A 103 -4.57 -10.43 -45.31
N LYS A 104 -5.79 -10.26 -44.78
CA LYS A 104 -6.94 -11.12 -45.10
C LYS A 104 -7.22 -11.19 -46.60
N LYS A 105 -6.97 -10.13 -47.37
CA LYS A 105 -7.19 -10.16 -48.82
C LYS A 105 -6.14 -11.03 -49.51
N ALA A 106 -4.86 -10.71 -49.33
CA ALA A 106 -3.76 -11.41 -50.00
C ALA A 106 -3.53 -12.84 -49.48
N THR A 107 -4.27 -13.27 -48.46
CA THR A 107 -4.34 -14.66 -47.98
C THR A 107 -5.59 -15.38 -48.49
N LEU A 108 -6.75 -14.73 -48.58
CA LEU A 108 -7.94 -15.28 -49.26
C LEU A 108 -7.63 -15.65 -50.72
N ASP A 109 -6.86 -14.81 -51.43
CA ASP A 109 -6.43 -15.03 -52.82
C ASP A 109 -5.64 -16.37 -53.03
N TYR A 110 -5.30 -17.10 -51.96
CA TYR A 110 -4.61 -18.40 -51.97
C TYR A 110 -5.38 -19.51 -51.23
N LEU A 111 -6.55 -19.24 -50.63
CA LEU A 111 -7.36 -20.27 -49.95
C LEU A 111 -8.09 -21.19 -50.93
N ASP A 112 -8.43 -20.69 -52.13
CA ASP A 112 -9.05 -21.47 -53.21
C ASP A 112 -8.03 -22.39 -53.96
N GLY A 113 -6.77 -22.41 -53.52
CA GLY A 113 -5.67 -23.17 -54.12
C GLY A 113 -4.98 -24.14 -53.16
N PRO A 114 -3.90 -24.82 -53.59
CA PRO A 114 -3.16 -25.72 -52.72
C PRO A 114 -2.57 -24.96 -51.52
N LEU A 115 -2.78 -25.47 -50.30
CA LEU A 115 -2.22 -24.95 -49.05
C LEU A 115 -0.70 -24.71 -49.13
N GLU A 116 0.00 -25.47 -49.98
CA GLU A 116 1.40 -25.25 -50.27
C GLU A 116 1.74 -23.83 -50.74
N ASP A 117 0.94 -23.25 -51.65
CA ASP A 117 1.25 -21.98 -52.29
C ASP A 117 0.99 -20.81 -51.34
N LEU A 118 0.01 -20.96 -50.43
CA LEU A 118 -0.17 -20.08 -49.28
C LEU A 118 1.02 -20.16 -48.31
N VAL A 119 1.52 -21.35 -47.98
CA VAL A 119 2.72 -21.50 -47.13
C VAL A 119 3.96 -20.91 -47.80
N LYS A 120 4.16 -21.13 -49.12
CA LYS A 120 5.21 -20.50 -49.93
C LYS A 120 5.06 -18.97 -49.93
N TYR A 121 3.84 -18.43 -50.08
CA TYR A 121 3.55 -17.00 -50.01
C TYR A 121 3.91 -16.42 -48.65
N LEU A 122 3.42 -17.01 -47.55
CA LEU A 122 3.64 -16.52 -46.18
C LEU A 122 5.13 -16.56 -45.83
N CYS A 123 5.82 -17.66 -46.13
CA CYS A 123 7.24 -17.85 -45.80
C CYS A 123 8.22 -17.16 -46.75
N LYS A 124 7.79 -16.61 -47.90
CA LYS A 124 8.66 -15.94 -48.90
C LYS A 124 9.67 -14.91 -48.31
N PRO A 125 9.31 -14.01 -47.39
CA PRO A 125 10.27 -13.10 -46.74
C PRO A 125 11.13 -13.73 -45.62
N ALA A 126 10.81 -14.94 -45.13
CA ALA A 126 11.34 -15.51 -43.91
C ALA A 126 12.66 -16.31 -44.14
N LYS A 127 13.77 -15.70 -43.73
CA LYS A 127 15.14 -16.24 -43.85
C LYS A 127 15.47 -17.19 -42.70
N LYS A 128 14.93 -16.94 -41.51
CA LYS A 128 15.14 -17.76 -40.30
C LYS A 128 13.92 -18.61 -39.94
N ASP A 129 14.17 -19.68 -39.20
CA ASP A 129 13.13 -20.61 -38.75
C ASP A 129 12.12 -19.92 -37.82
N ILE A 130 12.58 -18.98 -36.98
CA ILE A 130 11.72 -18.15 -36.13
C ILE A 130 10.81 -17.20 -36.92
N GLU A 131 11.26 -16.73 -38.09
CA GLU A 131 10.45 -15.90 -38.98
C GLU A 131 9.35 -16.76 -39.63
N ARG A 132 9.66 -17.99 -40.08
CA ARG A 132 8.65 -18.93 -40.60
C ARG A 132 7.65 -19.34 -39.53
N ALA A 133 8.13 -19.65 -38.32
CA ALA A 133 7.25 -19.98 -37.19
C ALA A 133 6.33 -18.80 -36.82
N ARG A 134 6.83 -17.56 -36.84
CA ARG A 134 6.02 -16.36 -36.54
C ARG A 134 4.93 -16.14 -37.58
N VAL A 135 5.27 -16.14 -38.87
CA VAL A 135 4.28 -15.84 -39.93
C VAL A 135 3.17 -16.89 -40.00
N LEU A 136 3.50 -18.17 -39.79
CA LEU A 136 2.53 -19.26 -39.77
C LEU A 136 1.68 -19.27 -38.50
N PHE A 137 2.28 -19.07 -37.32
CA PHE A 137 1.54 -18.94 -36.06
C PHE A 137 0.53 -17.80 -36.12
N LEU A 138 0.97 -16.62 -36.58
CA LEU A 138 0.12 -15.43 -36.58
C LEU A 138 -0.99 -15.52 -37.63
N TRP A 139 -0.72 -16.14 -38.78
CA TRP A 139 -1.75 -16.42 -39.79
C TRP A 139 -2.84 -17.34 -39.20
N LEU A 140 -2.44 -18.46 -38.57
CA LEU A 140 -3.38 -19.35 -37.87
C LEU A 140 -4.13 -18.66 -36.73
N ALA A 141 -3.49 -17.72 -36.01
CA ALA A 141 -4.10 -16.98 -34.91
C ALA A 141 -5.02 -15.84 -35.34
N ALA A 142 -4.92 -15.37 -36.59
CA ALA A 142 -5.69 -14.23 -37.13
C ALA A 142 -6.87 -14.64 -38.03
N LEU A 143 -6.96 -15.93 -38.40
CA LEU A 143 -8.10 -16.51 -39.09
C LEU A 143 -9.18 -17.00 -38.11
N ASP A 144 -10.43 -16.98 -38.56
CA ASP A 144 -11.50 -17.72 -37.89
C ASP A 144 -11.43 -19.19 -38.37
N LEU A 145 -10.77 -20.02 -37.56
CA LEU A 145 -10.55 -21.44 -37.86
C LEU A 145 -11.86 -22.27 -37.85
N SER A 146 -13.01 -21.69 -37.49
CA SER A 146 -14.31 -22.37 -37.62
C SER A 146 -14.76 -22.55 -39.08
N CYS A 147 -14.12 -21.85 -40.02
CA CYS A 147 -14.46 -21.87 -41.45
C CYS A 147 -13.56 -22.76 -42.32
N LEU A 148 -12.67 -23.56 -41.71
CA LEU A 148 -11.72 -24.42 -42.44
C LEU A 148 -11.89 -25.88 -42.04
N ASP A 149 -12.19 -26.74 -43.02
CA ASP A 149 -12.08 -28.19 -42.87
C ASP A 149 -10.63 -28.61 -42.55
N THR A 150 -10.46 -29.73 -41.86
CA THR A 150 -9.16 -30.22 -41.40
C THR A 150 -8.30 -30.73 -42.55
N VAL A 151 -7.53 -29.83 -43.17
CA VAL A 151 -6.48 -30.17 -44.14
C VAL A 151 -5.18 -30.49 -43.40
N ASP A 152 -4.68 -31.73 -43.54
CA ASP A 152 -3.35 -32.09 -43.06
C ASP A 152 -2.27 -31.28 -43.81
N PRO A 153 -1.38 -30.54 -43.12
CA PRO A 153 -0.34 -29.76 -43.77
C PRO A 153 0.73 -30.69 -44.37
N PRO A 154 1.07 -30.57 -45.67
CA PRO A 154 2.03 -31.47 -46.31
C PRO A 154 3.41 -31.42 -45.65
N GLU A 155 3.98 -32.60 -45.38
CA GLU A 155 5.19 -32.74 -44.57
C GLU A 155 6.39 -31.96 -45.13
N GLY A 156 7.16 -31.34 -44.23
CA GLY A 156 8.43 -30.68 -44.55
C GLY A 156 8.34 -29.33 -45.28
N LEU A 157 7.15 -28.88 -45.72
CA LEU A 157 7.04 -27.73 -46.63
C LEU A 157 7.58 -26.40 -46.06
N ALA A 158 7.35 -26.14 -44.76
CA ALA A 158 7.87 -24.96 -44.06
C ALA A 158 9.36 -25.10 -43.65
N LYS A 159 9.96 -26.28 -43.81
CA LYS A 159 11.30 -26.66 -43.31
C LYS A 159 11.50 -26.40 -41.81
N LEU A 160 10.44 -26.60 -41.03
CA LEU A 160 10.45 -26.54 -39.57
C LEU A 160 10.32 -27.95 -38.99
N GLU A 161 11.12 -28.26 -37.97
CA GLU A 161 10.95 -29.47 -37.15
C GLU A 161 9.88 -29.17 -36.10
N VAL A 162 8.71 -29.80 -36.23
CA VAL A 162 7.48 -29.52 -35.47
C VAL A 162 6.92 -30.82 -34.88
N ARG A 163 6.27 -30.74 -33.72
CA ARG A 163 5.64 -31.87 -33.05
C ARG A 163 4.27 -31.48 -32.50
N GLU A 164 3.22 -32.24 -32.82
CA GLU A 164 1.93 -32.16 -32.11
C GLU A 164 2.07 -32.71 -30.68
N ILE A 165 1.51 -31.98 -29.70
CA ILE A 165 1.43 -32.37 -28.30
C ILE A 165 -0.04 -32.35 -27.89
N ARG A 166 -0.53 -33.47 -27.34
CA ARG A 166 -1.88 -33.58 -26.77
C ARG A 166 -1.84 -33.53 -25.24
N GLY A 167 -2.83 -32.87 -24.65
CA GLY A 167 -2.89 -32.68 -23.20
C GLY A 167 -4.14 -31.96 -22.73
N LEU A 168 -4.26 -31.86 -21.41
CA LEU A 168 -5.42 -31.29 -20.73
C LEU A 168 -5.24 -29.79 -20.55
N VAL A 169 -6.26 -29.01 -20.89
CA VAL A 169 -6.19 -27.54 -20.92
C VAL A 169 -7.19 -26.89 -19.97
N ARG A 170 -6.77 -25.85 -19.26
CA ARG A 170 -7.60 -25.06 -18.32
C ARG A 170 -8.44 -24.02 -19.05
N GLY A 171 -9.33 -24.48 -19.93
CA GLY A 171 -10.17 -23.65 -20.78
C GLY A 171 -11.17 -22.76 -20.04
N SER A 172 -11.99 -22.03 -20.81
CA SER A 172 -13.09 -21.14 -20.36
C SER A 172 -14.04 -21.77 -19.33
N ASP A 173 -14.13 -23.09 -19.35
CA ASP A 173 -15.15 -23.88 -18.66
C ASP A 173 -14.68 -24.45 -17.31
N TRP A 174 -13.41 -24.25 -16.95
CA TRP A 174 -12.83 -24.72 -15.69
C TRP A 174 -12.87 -23.64 -14.59
N ASP A 175 -13.59 -23.91 -13.51
CA ASP A 175 -13.62 -23.03 -12.33
C ASP A 175 -12.41 -23.30 -11.39
N PRO A 176 -11.71 -22.27 -10.87
CA PRO A 176 -10.44 -22.47 -10.18
C PRO A 176 -10.57 -23.27 -8.87
N GLY A 177 -9.96 -24.46 -8.85
CA GLY A 177 -9.96 -25.36 -7.70
C GLY A 177 -10.61 -26.71 -7.95
N GLU A 178 -11.37 -26.83 -9.04
CA GLU A 178 -11.97 -28.08 -9.50
C GLU A 178 -10.91 -28.91 -10.26
N GLU A 179 -11.11 -30.22 -10.43
CA GLU A 179 -10.24 -31.01 -11.31
C GLU A 179 -10.62 -30.74 -12.77
N VAL A 180 -9.63 -30.37 -13.60
CA VAL A 180 -9.82 -30.21 -15.05
C VAL A 180 -10.30 -31.55 -15.62
N ALA A 181 -11.51 -31.62 -16.15
CA ALA A 181 -12.10 -32.89 -16.58
C ALA A 181 -11.28 -33.55 -17.72
N ASN A 182 -11.36 -34.88 -17.83
CA ASN A 182 -10.52 -35.64 -18.77
C ASN A 182 -10.91 -35.46 -20.25
N ASP A 183 -12.11 -34.94 -20.49
CA ASP A 183 -12.64 -34.50 -21.78
C ASP A 183 -12.12 -33.11 -22.21
N SER A 184 -11.54 -32.34 -21.29
CA SER A 184 -10.95 -31.01 -21.51
C SER A 184 -9.58 -31.11 -22.19
N MET A 185 -9.52 -31.92 -23.24
CA MET A 185 -8.35 -32.21 -24.05
C MET A 185 -8.15 -31.12 -25.11
N GLY A 186 -6.91 -30.76 -25.37
CA GLY A 186 -6.50 -29.91 -26.49
C GLY A 186 -5.22 -30.44 -27.11
N SER A 187 -4.89 -29.89 -28.28
CA SER A 187 -3.60 -30.07 -28.95
C SER A 187 -2.94 -28.72 -29.19
N TRP A 188 -1.61 -28.70 -29.06
CA TRP A 188 -0.74 -27.58 -29.36
C TRP A 188 0.54 -28.11 -30.02
N VAL A 189 1.46 -27.24 -30.41
CA VAL A 189 2.68 -27.65 -31.11
C VAL A 189 3.94 -27.26 -30.36
N ALA A 190 4.99 -28.07 -30.47
CA ALA A 190 6.35 -27.65 -30.24
C ALA A 190 7.08 -27.47 -31.58
N VAL A 191 7.91 -26.43 -31.70
CA VAL A 191 8.75 -26.14 -32.87
C VAL A 191 10.21 -25.98 -32.45
N VAL A 192 11.15 -26.52 -33.23
CA VAL A 192 12.58 -26.34 -32.96
C VAL A 192 13.05 -24.98 -33.47
N ILE A 193 13.42 -24.09 -32.55
CA ILE A 193 14.04 -22.79 -32.83
C ILE A 193 15.41 -22.75 -32.17
N ASN A 194 16.45 -22.34 -32.92
CA ASN A 194 17.84 -22.27 -32.44
C ASN A 194 18.33 -23.57 -31.76
N LYS A 195 17.95 -24.75 -32.30
CA LYS A 195 18.23 -26.09 -31.74
C LYS A 195 17.64 -26.33 -30.34
N SER A 196 16.44 -25.82 -30.07
CA SER A 196 15.67 -26.12 -28.86
C SER A 196 14.17 -26.08 -29.15
N TRP A 197 13.39 -26.98 -28.53
CA TRP A 197 11.94 -27.00 -28.64
C TRP A 197 11.30 -25.76 -27.98
N ARG A 198 10.26 -25.21 -28.62
CA ARG A 198 9.48 -24.06 -28.14
C ARG A 198 7.99 -24.34 -28.29
N LEU A 199 7.22 -24.01 -27.27
CA LEU A 199 5.78 -24.28 -27.22
C LEU A 199 5.01 -23.15 -27.93
N CYS A 200 4.06 -23.53 -28.79
CA CYS A 200 3.15 -22.61 -29.47
C CYS A 200 1.72 -23.17 -29.46
N ASP A 201 0.72 -22.32 -29.22
CA ASP A 201 -0.69 -22.66 -29.41
C ASP A 201 -1.42 -21.55 -30.17
N PRO A 202 -1.60 -21.67 -31.50
CA PRO A 202 -2.26 -20.64 -32.30
C PRO A 202 -3.78 -20.60 -32.10
N HIS A 203 -4.40 -21.67 -31.60
CA HIS A 203 -5.84 -21.75 -31.34
C HIS A 203 -6.20 -21.09 -29.99
N TRP A 204 -5.35 -21.22 -28.98
CA TRP A 204 -5.43 -20.37 -27.78
C TRP A 204 -5.06 -18.92 -28.05
N ALA A 205 -4.27 -18.64 -29.10
CA ALA A 205 -3.98 -17.29 -29.54
C ALA A 205 -5.14 -16.62 -30.30
N SER A 206 -5.98 -17.35 -31.04
CA SER A 206 -7.12 -16.79 -31.77
C SER A 206 -8.38 -16.55 -30.92
N ARG A 207 -8.52 -17.24 -29.79
CA ARG A 207 -9.73 -17.16 -28.93
C ARG A 207 -9.89 -15.79 -28.27
N GLY A 208 -10.85 -15.01 -28.78
CA GLY A 208 -11.42 -13.85 -28.09
C GLY A 208 -12.01 -14.22 -26.71
N LYS A 209 -12.01 -13.26 -25.78
CA LYS A 209 -12.36 -13.49 -24.37
C LYS A 209 -13.86 -13.76 -24.14
N ASN A 210 -14.24 -15.03 -24.07
CA ASN A 210 -15.45 -15.45 -23.37
C ASN A 210 -15.07 -16.02 -21.99
N GLU A 211 -15.13 -15.18 -20.96
CA GLU A 211 -14.80 -15.54 -19.57
C GLU A 211 -15.93 -15.18 -18.61
N ASN A 212 -16.90 -16.09 -18.45
CA ASN A 212 -17.50 -16.54 -17.18
C ASN A 212 -18.74 -17.41 -17.46
N LYS A 213 -18.91 -18.50 -16.69
CA LYS A 213 -20.23 -19.13 -16.48
C LYS A 213 -21.03 -18.28 -15.49
N GLY A 214 -22.34 -18.19 -15.66
CA GLY A 214 -23.26 -17.36 -14.85
C GLY A 214 -23.53 -17.87 -13.42
N LEU A 215 -22.50 -18.40 -12.75
CA LEU A 215 -22.53 -19.04 -11.42
C LEU A 215 -21.92 -18.15 -10.31
N TRP A 216 -21.43 -16.97 -10.69
CA TRP A 216 -20.81 -15.98 -9.83
C TRP A 216 -21.58 -14.66 -9.90
N ASP A 217 -21.93 -14.13 -8.73
CA ASP A 217 -22.59 -12.82 -8.58
C ASP A 217 -21.53 -11.78 -8.15
N LEU A 218 -21.44 -10.66 -8.89
CA LEU A 218 -20.75 -9.45 -8.46
C LEU A 218 -21.78 -8.52 -7.84
N ILE A 219 -21.67 -8.30 -6.54
CA ILE A 219 -22.42 -7.25 -5.85
C ILE A 219 -21.65 -5.94 -6.07
N ASP A 220 -22.27 -5.00 -6.77
CA ASP A 220 -21.66 -3.72 -7.11
C ASP A 220 -21.59 -2.76 -5.91
N ASP A 221 -21.05 -1.56 -6.12
CA ASP A 221 -20.87 -0.59 -5.03
C ASP A 221 -22.21 0.01 -4.51
N ASN A 222 -23.33 -0.29 -5.18
CA ASN A 222 -24.71 0.06 -4.81
C ASN A 222 -25.51 -1.14 -4.25
N GLY A 223 -24.87 -2.30 -4.05
CA GLY A 223 -25.53 -3.53 -3.60
C GLY A 223 -26.23 -4.34 -4.69
N GLN A 224 -26.22 -3.88 -5.94
CA GLN A 224 -26.91 -4.55 -7.03
C GLN A 224 -26.12 -5.77 -7.49
N GLY A 225 -26.71 -6.95 -7.29
CA GLY A 225 -26.13 -8.22 -7.67
C GLY A 225 -26.18 -8.46 -9.18
N SER A 226 -25.16 -7.99 -9.89
CA SER A 226 -24.93 -8.32 -11.30
C SER A 226 -24.43 -9.76 -11.44
N ARG A 227 -25.22 -10.63 -12.07
CA ARG A 227 -24.77 -11.96 -12.49
C ARG A 227 -23.71 -11.80 -13.58
N ALA A 228 -22.71 -12.69 -13.59
CA ALA A 228 -21.78 -12.82 -14.71
C ALA A 228 -22.49 -13.30 -16.00
N LEU A 229 -23.11 -12.37 -16.74
CA LEU A 229 -23.59 -12.59 -18.10
C LEU A 229 -22.41 -12.64 -19.08
N PRO A 230 -22.53 -13.36 -20.22
CA PRO A 230 -21.68 -13.13 -21.38
C PRO A 230 -21.77 -11.66 -21.84
N ASP A 231 -20.72 -11.13 -22.47
CA ASP A 231 -20.68 -9.73 -22.93
C ASP A 231 -21.44 -9.55 -24.27
N GLU A 232 -22.73 -9.90 -24.25
CA GLU A 232 -23.60 -9.86 -25.42
C GLU A 232 -23.69 -8.44 -26.01
N GLY A 233 -23.41 -8.33 -27.31
CA GLY A 233 -23.50 -7.08 -28.07
C GLY A 233 -22.18 -6.37 -28.35
N LYS A 234 -21.06 -6.74 -27.72
CA LYS A 234 -19.74 -6.24 -28.17
C LYS A 234 -19.20 -7.12 -29.29
N SER A 235 -19.16 -6.55 -30.50
CA SER A 235 -18.50 -7.15 -31.68
C SER A 235 -17.12 -7.72 -31.31
N LEU A 236 -16.89 -8.99 -31.69
CA LEU A 236 -15.65 -9.71 -31.45
C LEU A 236 -14.45 -8.94 -32.05
N ARG A 237 -13.74 -8.21 -31.20
CA ARG A 237 -12.44 -7.62 -31.55
C ARG A 237 -11.41 -8.74 -31.63
N TYR A 238 -11.18 -9.23 -32.84
CA TYR A 238 -10.11 -10.17 -33.21
C TYR A 238 -8.73 -9.56 -32.92
N ASN A 239 -8.31 -9.61 -31.66
CA ASN A 239 -6.94 -9.37 -31.21
C ASN A 239 -6.36 -10.72 -30.78
N TYR A 240 -5.34 -11.18 -31.49
CA TYR A 240 -4.62 -12.41 -31.15
C TYR A 240 -3.75 -12.23 -29.89
N GLU A 241 -3.56 -13.30 -29.13
CA GLU A 241 -2.76 -13.30 -27.90
C GLU A 241 -1.35 -13.88 -28.12
N ASP A 242 -0.39 -13.00 -28.45
CA ASP A 242 1.03 -13.33 -28.68
C ASP A 242 1.68 -14.17 -27.57
N PHE A 243 1.17 -14.13 -26.34
CA PHE A 243 1.72 -14.93 -25.23
C PHE A 243 1.92 -16.41 -25.60
N TYR A 244 1.00 -16.98 -26.39
CA TYR A 244 1.04 -18.38 -26.83
C TYR A 244 1.99 -18.65 -28.02
N PHE A 245 2.81 -17.68 -28.45
CA PHE A 245 3.93 -17.90 -29.39
C PHE A 245 5.25 -18.10 -28.65
N LEU A 246 5.93 -19.24 -28.86
CA LEU A 246 7.23 -19.58 -28.26
C LEU A 246 7.29 -19.42 -26.73
N THR A 247 6.18 -19.69 -26.03
CA THR A 247 6.03 -19.46 -24.60
C THR A 247 7.08 -20.24 -23.80
N ASP A 248 7.61 -19.63 -22.74
CA ASP A 248 8.55 -20.35 -21.86
C ASP A 248 7.82 -21.43 -21.05
N PRO A 249 8.38 -22.65 -20.90
CA PRO A 249 7.62 -23.78 -20.38
C PRO A 249 7.15 -23.63 -18.93
N GLU A 250 7.91 -22.91 -18.10
CA GLU A 250 7.53 -22.53 -16.74
C GLU A 250 6.27 -21.63 -16.64
N GLU A 251 5.86 -21.01 -17.74
CA GLU A 251 4.65 -20.18 -17.85
C GLU A 251 3.52 -20.96 -18.54
N PHE A 252 3.82 -21.66 -19.64
CA PHE A 252 2.84 -22.43 -20.43
C PHE A 252 2.15 -23.55 -19.62
N ILE A 253 2.88 -24.17 -18.67
CA ILE A 253 2.35 -25.22 -17.77
C ILE A 253 1.19 -24.74 -16.86
N TYR A 254 0.92 -23.43 -16.77
CA TYR A 254 -0.22 -22.90 -16.00
C TYR A 254 -1.58 -23.14 -16.66
N THR A 255 -1.61 -23.29 -17.98
CA THR A 255 -2.82 -23.51 -18.78
C THR A 255 -2.83 -24.88 -19.48
N HIS A 256 -1.67 -25.44 -19.83
CA HIS A 256 -1.56 -26.64 -20.68
C HIS A 256 -0.76 -27.77 -20.02
N PHE A 257 -1.36 -28.95 -19.85
CA PHE A 257 -0.75 -30.12 -19.22
C PHE A 257 -0.63 -31.31 -20.19
N PRO A 258 0.56 -31.60 -20.76
CA PRO A 258 0.72 -32.68 -21.75
C PRO A 258 0.52 -34.07 -21.12
N LEU A 259 0.00 -35.02 -21.91
CA LEU A 259 -0.17 -36.41 -21.48
C LEU A 259 1.17 -37.12 -21.25
N ASP A 260 2.22 -36.71 -21.96
CA ASP A 260 3.59 -37.22 -21.82
C ASP A 260 4.46 -36.18 -21.08
N GLU A 261 4.95 -36.57 -19.90
CA GLU A 261 5.71 -35.73 -18.96
C GLU A 261 6.90 -35.02 -19.62
N LYS A 262 7.53 -35.62 -20.64
CA LYS A 262 8.70 -35.04 -21.31
C LYS A 262 8.38 -33.75 -22.09
N TRP A 263 7.15 -33.64 -22.60
CA TRP A 263 6.70 -32.48 -23.37
C TRP A 263 6.29 -31.29 -22.51
N GLN A 264 6.37 -31.40 -21.18
CA GLN A 264 6.35 -30.22 -20.30
C GLN A 264 7.59 -29.34 -20.50
N LEU A 265 8.70 -29.89 -21.01
CA LEU A 265 10.00 -29.21 -21.13
C LEU A 265 10.45 -28.57 -19.80
N LEU A 266 10.15 -29.22 -18.67
CA LEU A 266 10.54 -28.78 -17.32
C LEU A 266 11.62 -29.69 -16.72
N ALA A 267 12.64 -29.09 -16.09
CA ALA A 267 13.67 -29.81 -15.35
C ALA A 267 13.11 -30.54 -14.12
N ARG A 268 12.08 -29.94 -13.52
CA ARG A 268 11.22 -30.50 -12.47
C ARG A 268 9.78 -30.52 -13.01
N PRO A 269 9.35 -31.63 -13.64
CA PRO A 269 7.97 -31.77 -14.09
C PRO A 269 6.94 -31.51 -12.99
N VAL A 270 5.83 -30.91 -13.38
CA VAL A 270 4.65 -30.67 -12.56
C VAL A 270 3.78 -31.93 -12.64
N THR A 271 3.35 -32.45 -11.50
CA THR A 271 2.41 -33.58 -11.47
C THR A 271 0.99 -33.12 -11.75
N ARG A 272 0.12 -34.01 -12.26
CA ARG A 272 -1.32 -33.73 -12.48
C ARG A 272 -2.02 -33.08 -11.27
N ARG A 273 -1.73 -33.59 -10.06
CA ARG A 273 -2.24 -33.05 -8.79
C ARG A 273 -1.75 -31.62 -8.50
N GLU A 274 -0.50 -31.30 -8.86
CA GLU A 274 0.04 -29.95 -8.73
C GLU A 274 -0.55 -29.01 -9.78
N PHE A 275 -0.66 -29.46 -11.04
CA PHE A 275 -1.27 -28.72 -12.14
C PHE A 275 -2.68 -28.24 -11.78
N ASN A 276 -3.55 -29.16 -11.35
CA ASN A 276 -4.91 -28.81 -10.91
C ASN A 276 -4.91 -27.74 -9.79
N GLN A 277 -3.89 -27.74 -8.92
CA GLN A 277 -3.76 -26.82 -7.80
C GLN A 277 -2.98 -25.52 -8.09
N LEU A 278 -2.31 -25.36 -9.24
CA LEU A 278 -1.56 -24.15 -9.59
C LEU A 278 -2.48 -22.92 -9.56
N ALA A 279 -2.00 -21.79 -9.01
CA ALA A 279 -2.71 -20.50 -9.10
C ALA A 279 -3.20 -20.21 -10.53
N CYS A 280 -4.38 -19.61 -10.68
CA CYS A 280 -4.88 -19.26 -12.01
C CYS A 280 -4.17 -17.98 -12.48
N LEU A 281 -3.10 -18.14 -13.25
CA LEU A 281 -2.31 -17.06 -13.84
C LEU A 281 -2.65 -16.92 -15.32
N LYS A 282 -2.87 -15.69 -15.77
CA LYS A 282 -3.25 -15.35 -17.15
C LYS A 282 -2.08 -14.65 -17.87
N PRO A 283 -2.07 -14.59 -19.22
CA PRO A 283 -1.02 -13.93 -20.01
C PRO A 283 -0.58 -12.54 -19.50
N ALA A 284 -1.54 -11.74 -19.02
CA ALA A 284 -1.31 -10.39 -18.51
C ALA A 284 -0.43 -10.31 -17.24
N PHE A 285 -0.32 -11.39 -16.47
CA PHE A 285 0.54 -11.52 -15.29
C PHE A 285 2.00 -11.70 -15.71
N PHE A 286 2.25 -12.67 -16.58
CA PHE A 286 3.56 -13.01 -17.11
C PHE A 286 4.15 -11.86 -17.95
N LYS A 287 3.36 -11.34 -18.93
CA LYS A 287 3.76 -10.19 -19.77
C LYS A 287 4.15 -8.93 -18.99
N ARG A 288 3.72 -8.80 -17.73
CA ARG A 288 4.04 -7.65 -16.86
C ARG A 288 5.03 -7.97 -15.73
N GLY A 289 5.56 -9.20 -15.69
CA GLY A 289 6.61 -9.63 -14.77
C GLY A 289 6.15 -9.81 -13.32
N LEU A 290 4.85 -9.97 -13.07
CA LEU A 290 4.32 -10.12 -11.71
C LEU A 290 4.81 -11.42 -11.06
N GLN A 291 4.98 -11.44 -9.73
CA GLN A 291 5.40 -12.65 -9.00
C GLN A 291 4.54 -12.92 -7.76
N ILE A 292 4.19 -14.18 -7.52
CA ILE A 292 3.48 -14.61 -6.30
C ILE A 292 4.45 -14.62 -5.12
N LYS A 293 4.13 -13.90 -4.02
CA LYS A 293 4.86 -13.99 -2.75
C LYS A 293 4.17 -14.88 -1.71
N SER A 294 2.85 -14.79 -1.55
CA SER A 294 2.10 -15.62 -0.58
C SER A 294 1.51 -16.90 -1.19
N TYR A 295 0.30 -16.85 -1.74
CA TYR A 295 -0.49 -18.05 -2.07
C TYR A 295 -0.17 -18.62 -3.45
N ARG A 296 0.46 -19.78 -3.48
CA ARG A 296 0.92 -20.47 -4.71
C ARG A 296 -0.18 -21.27 -5.44
N LYS A 297 -1.35 -21.41 -4.83
CA LYS A 297 -2.45 -22.28 -5.28
C LYS A 297 -3.68 -21.48 -5.68
N CYS A 298 -4.49 -22.02 -6.59
CA CYS A 298 -5.74 -21.37 -7.03
C CYS A 298 -6.82 -21.32 -5.94
N THR A 299 -6.78 -22.24 -4.97
CA THR A 299 -7.70 -22.27 -3.83
C THR A 299 -7.03 -21.88 -2.52
N MET A 300 -7.77 -21.12 -1.71
CA MET A 300 -7.37 -20.66 -0.38
C MET A 300 -8.49 -20.96 0.63
N LYS A 301 -8.12 -21.11 1.91
CA LYS A 301 -9.05 -21.18 3.04
C LYS A 301 -8.91 -19.91 3.88
N ALA A 302 -10.04 -19.35 4.30
CA ALA A 302 -10.13 -18.25 5.25
C ALA A 302 -10.81 -18.76 6.54
N PRO A 303 -10.05 -19.43 7.44
CA PRO A 303 -10.61 -20.01 8.66
C PRO A 303 -11.16 -18.96 9.64
N ASN A 304 -10.61 -17.74 9.59
CA ASN A 304 -10.97 -16.60 10.44
C ASN A 304 -11.71 -15.50 9.65
N GLY A 305 -12.21 -15.80 8.45
CA GLY A 305 -12.82 -14.82 7.57
C GLY A 305 -11.84 -13.81 6.93
N GLU A 306 -10.53 -14.08 6.87
CA GLU A 306 -9.57 -13.16 6.22
C GLU A 306 -8.40 -13.85 5.48
N VAL A 307 -7.82 -13.18 4.47
CA VAL A 307 -6.70 -13.67 3.63
C VAL A 307 -5.81 -12.52 3.12
N ASP A 308 -4.47 -12.68 3.16
CA ASP A 308 -3.47 -11.72 2.66
C ASP A 308 -2.75 -12.18 1.37
N ILE A 309 -3.23 -11.73 0.20
CA ILE A 309 -2.57 -11.99 -1.08
C ILE A 309 -1.42 -10.98 -1.27
N LYS A 310 -0.21 -11.47 -1.54
CA LYS A 310 0.99 -10.65 -1.77
C LYS A 310 1.58 -10.96 -3.14
N ILE A 311 1.71 -9.92 -3.96
CA ILE A 311 2.21 -10.00 -5.34
C ILE A 311 3.30 -8.94 -5.51
N GLU A 312 4.47 -9.34 -5.99
CA GLU A 312 5.56 -8.44 -6.33
C GLU A 312 5.43 -7.93 -7.77
N MET A 313 5.80 -6.66 -7.93
CA MET A 313 5.71 -5.85 -9.13
C MET A 313 7.09 -5.24 -9.42
N PRO A 314 7.92 -5.84 -10.29
CA PRO A 314 9.26 -5.33 -10.58
C PRO A 314 9.26 -4.00 -11.34
N ASN A 315 8.10 -3.52 -11.80
CA ASN A 315 7.90 -2.21 -12.40
C ASN A 315 6.67 -1.55 -11.75
N SER A 316 6.85 -0.34 -11.21
CA SER A 316 5.80 0.43 -10.54
C SER A 316 4.81 1.13 -11.48
N LYS A 317 5.11 1.22 -12.80
CA LYS A 317 4.25 1.88 -13.81
C LYS A 317 3.07 1.02 -14.29
N ARG A 318 2.45 0.27 -13.36
CA ARG A 318 1.32 -0.63 -13.61
C ARG A 318 0.13 -0.19 -12.76
N ARG A 319 -1.08 -0.20 -13.33
CA ARG A 319 -2.32 0.20 -12.64
C ARG A 319 -3.24 -1.01 -12.53
N PHE A 320 -3.94 -1.15 -11.40
CA PHE A 320 -4.67 -2.37 -11.05
C PHE A 320 -6.12 -2.08 -10.66
N MET A 321 -6.97 -3.08 -10.86
CA MET A 321 -8.35 -3.13 -10.39
C MET A 321 -8.57 -4.52 -9.79
N HIS A 322 -9.49 -4.64 -8.82
CA HIS A 322 -9.93 -5.93 -8.29
C HIS A 322 -11.43 -6.10 -8.47
N ARG A 323 -11.91 -7.34 -8.40
CA ARG A 323 -13.32 -7.68 -8.15
C ARG A 323 -13.40 -8.81 -7.14
N LEU A 324 -14.31 -8.68 -6.18
CA LEU A 324 -14.69 -9.77 -5.27
C LEU A 324 -16.12 -10.23 -5.60
N TRP A 325 -16.25 -11.50 -5.98
CA TRP A 325 -17.51 -12.16 -6.30
C TRP A 325 -17.85 -13.18 -5.23
N MET A 326 -19.14 -13.50 -5.09
CA MET A 326 -19.61 -14.62 -4.26
C MET A 326 -20.35 -15.64 -5.13
N TRP A 327 -20.31 -16.91 -4.73
CA TRP A 327 -21.01 -18.00 -5.40
C TRP A 327 -22.53 -17.82 -5.28
N SER A 328 -23.27 -17.88 -6.38
CA SER A 328 -24.70 -17.51 -6.39
C SER A 328 -25.56 -18.41 -5.48
N GLN A 329 -25.18 -19.68 -5.28
CA GLN A 329 -25.91 -20.59 -4.38
C GLN A 329 -25.72 -20.22 -2.90
N ASP A 330 -24.57 -19.68 -2.52
CA ASP A 330 -24.28 -19.26 -1.14
C ASP A 330 -25.00 -17.94 -0.84
N ARG A 331 -25.11 -17.05 -1.83
CA ARG A 331 -25.92 -15.82 -1.76
C ARG A 331 -27.37 -16.09 -1.39
N HIS A 332 -27.99 -17.13 -1.97
CA HIS A 332 -29.38 -17.49 -1.67
C HIS A 332 -29.58 -18.08 -0.26
N GLN A 333 -28.50 -18.47 0.43
CA GLN A 333 -28.55 -19.03 1.79
C GLN A 333 -28.23 -18.00 2.88
N GLN A 334 -27.92 -16.75 2.52
CA GLN A 334 -27.39 -15.74 3.44
C GLN A 334 -28.07 -14.38 3.26
N THR A 335 -28.46 -13.75 4.36
CA THR A 335 -29.01 -12.39 4.39
C THR A 335 -27.91 -11.33 4.25
N LEU A 336 -27.18 -11.34 3.12
CA LEU A 336 -26.16 -10.32 2.82
C LEU A 336 -26.73 -8.97 2.38
N GLY A 337 -27.99 -8.91 1.93
CA GLY A 337 -28.60 -7.69 1.40
C GLY A 337 -27.74 -7.02 0.31
N ASP A 338 -27.62 -5.70 0.42
CA ASP A 338 -26.95 -4.81 -0.53
C ASP A 338 -25.43 -4.65 -0.27
N LEU A 339 -24.76 -5.68 0.25
CA LEU A 339 -23.35 -5.61 0.66
C LEU A 339 -22.35 -5.60 -0.53
N ALA A 340 -21.93 -4.39 -0.90
CA ALA A 340 -20.88 -4.09 -1.88
C ALA A 340 -19.53 -4.81 -1.58
N LEU A 341 -19.33 -6.01 -2.16
CA LEU A 341 -18.21 -6.90 -1.83
C LEU A 341 -16.82 -6.29 -2.08
N ASN A 342 -16.68 -5.37 -3.05
CA ASN A 342 -15.39 -4.71 -3.31
C ASN A 342 -14.93 -3.85 -2.13
N ARG A 343 -15.85 -3.34 -1.30
CA ARG A 343 -15.53 -2.58 -0.08
C ARG A 343 -14.94 -3.46 1.04
N PHE A 344 -14.85 -4.77 0.85
CA PHE A 344 -14.16 -5.70 1.74
C PHE A 344 -12.73 -6.05 1.28
N VAL A 345 -12.22 -5.36 0.25
CA VAL A 345 -10.89 -5.56 -0.33
C VAL A 345 -9.97 -4.38 0.01
N PHE A 346 -9.12 -4.55 1.02
CA PHE A 346 -8.09 -3.56 1.35
C PHE A 346 -6.82 -3.81 0.51
N ARG A 347 -6.75 -3.18 -0.67
CA ARG A 347 -5.60 -3.22 -1.58
C ARG A 347 -4.68 -2.02 -1.38
N LYS A 348 -3.41 -2.25 -1.01
CA LYS A 348 -2.36 -1.21 -0.95
C LYS A 348 -1.07 -1.61 -1.67
N LEU A 349 -0.23 -0.62 -1.96
CA LEU A 349 1.15 -0.81 -2.38
C LEU A 349 2.10 -0.59 -1.19
N LYS A 350 3.22 -1.32 -1.17
CA LYS A 350 4.32 -1.13 -0.23
C LYS A 350 5.64 -1.38 -0.95
N GLY A 351 6.26 -0.31 -1.43
CA GLY A 351 7.39 -0.40 -2.36
C GLY A 351 6.98 -1.18 -3.62
N ASN A 352 7.74 -2.23 -3.96
CA ASN A 352 7.46 -3.10 -5.11
C ASN A 352 6.51 -4.27 -4.80
N GLU A 353 5.89 -4.34 -3.62
CA GLU A 353 4.86 -5.35 -3.31
C GLU A 353 3.46 -4.72 -3.24
N MET A 354 2.50 -5.35 -3.94
CA MET A 354 1.08 -5.14 -3.70
C MET A 354 0.58 -6.13 -2.65
N HIS A 355 -0.11 -5.59 -1.64
CA HIS A 355 -0.72 -6.35 -0.54
C HIS A 355 -2.24 -6.18 -0.69
N VAL A 356 -2.96 -7.30 -0.80
CA VAL A 356 -4.42 -7.34 -0.88
C VAL A 356 -4.94 -8.14 0.31
N HIS A 357 -5.55 -7.44 1.26
CA HIS A 357 -6.15 -8.02 2.44
C HIS A 357 -7.67 -8.13 2.22
N LEU A 358 -8.19 -9.35 2.23
CA LEU A 358 -9.59 -9.69 2.00
C LEU A 358 -10.28 -9.98 3.34
N ARG A 359 -11.42 -9.33 3.64
CA ARG A 359 -12.17 -9.45 4.90
C ARG A 359 -13.59 -9.99 4.63
N PHE A 360 -13.86 -11.27 4.77
CA PHE A 360 -15.14 -11.88 4.35
C PHE A 360 -16.27 -11.62 5.36
N PRO A 361 -17.40 -10.99 4.97
CA PRO A 361 -18.52 -10.72 5.88
C PRO A 361 -19.34 -11.98 6.23
N ALA A 362 -19.14 -13.09 5.52
CA ALA A 362 -19.81 -14.35 5.77
C ALA A 362 -18.92 -15.57 5.46
N THR A 363 -19.46 -16.76 5.72
CA THR A 363 -18.93 -18.04 5.22
C THR A 363 -19.22 -18.20 3.72
N GLY A 364 -18.64 -19.20 3.05
CA GLY A 364 -18.97 -19.54 1.66
C GLY A 364 -17.81 -19.37 0.67
N LYS A 365 -18.11 -19.64 -0.61
CA LYS A 365 -17.17 -19.68 -1.74
C LYS A 365 -17.14 -18.30 -2.43
N TYR A 366 -15.99 -17.64 -2.36
CA TYR A 366 -15.71 -16.36 -3.01
C TYR A 366 -14.73 -16.53 -4.18
N LYS A 367 -14.80 -15.64 -5.17
CA LYS A 367 -13.78 -15.51 -6.24
C LYS A 367 -13.18 -14.11 -6.19
N PHE A 368 -11.86 -14.03 -6.22
CA PHE A 368 -11.11 -12.78 -6.31
C PHE A 368 -10.39 -12.71 -7.66
N ASP A 369 -10.72 -11.71 -8.47
CA ASP A 369 -10.03 -11.41 -9.72
C ASP A 369 -9.18 -10.14 -9.57
N LEU A 370 -7.88 -10.27 -9.84
CA LEU A 370 -6.98 -9.13 -10.01
C LEU A 370 -6.82 -8.81 -11.49
N PHE A 371 -7.06 -7.56 -11.86
CA PHE A 371 -6.85 -7.02 -13.20
C PHE A 371 -5.67 -6.04 -13.20
N VAL A 372 -4.97 -5.95 -14.32
CA VAL A 372 -3.81 -5.07 -14.53
C VAL A 372 -3.89 -4.38 -15.90
N ARG A 373 -3.35 -3.16 -15.98
CA ARG A 373 -2.96 -2.49 -17.24
C ARG A 373 -1.67 -1.70 -17.03
N ASP A 374 -1.16 -1.13 -18.10
CA ASP A 374 0.03 -0.29 -18.09
C ASP A 374 -0.37 1.18 -17.88
N GLY A 375 0.44 1.93 -17.12
CA GLY A 375 0.12 3.31 -16.74
C GLY A 375 0.02 4.23 -17.97
N ASN A 376 1.02 4.14 -18.84
CA ASN A 376 1.23 5.01 -20.00
C ASN A 376 0.24 4.79 -21.17
N GLU A 377 -0.48 3.67 -21.21
CA GLU A 377 -1.22 3.25 -22.42
C GLU A 377 -2.69 3.68 -22.37
N SER A 378 -2.92 4.96 -22.67
CA SER A 378 -4.24 5.58 -22.79
C SER A 378 -5.17 4.77 -23.70
N GLY A 379 -6.30 4.31 -23.15
CA GLY A 379 -7.30 3.52 -23.88
C GLY A 379 -7.17 2.00 -23.73
N THR A 380 -6.14 1.47 -23.07
CA THR A 380 -6.06 0.02 -22.80
C THR A 380 -7.03 -0.43 -21.71
N GLN A 381 -7.76 -1.50 -22.01
CA GLN A 381 -8.63 -2.16 -21.02
C GLN A 381 -7.80 -2.98 -20.03
N HIS A 382 -8.21 -2.98 -18.76
CA HIS A 382 -7.61 -3.85 -17.75
C HIS A 382 -7.81 -5.33 -18.12
N GLN A 383 -6.74 -6.12 -18.03
CA GLN A 383 -6.72 -7.55 -18.33
C GLN A 383 -6.63 -8.32 -17.00
N ILE A 384 -7.36 -9.44 -16.84
CA ILE A 384 -7.20 -10.30 -15.66
C ILE A 384 -5.75 -10.81 -15.64
N ALA A 385 -5.06 -10.60 -14.52
CA ALA A 385 -3.72 -11.11 -14.26
C ALA A 385 -3.81 -12.46 -13.55
N CYS A 386 -4.59 -12.54 -12.46
CA CYS A 386 -4.79 -13.77 -11.73
C CYS A 386 -6.14 -13.85 -11.03
N THR A 387 -6.64 -15.07 -10.91
CA THR A 387 -7.88 -15.41 -10.20
C THR A 387 -7.57 -16.37 -9.05
N TYR A 388 -8.22 -16.16 -7.90
CA TYR A 388 -8.24 -17.11 -6.80
C TYR A 388 -9.67 -17.40 -6.36
N VAL A 389 -9.91 -18.63 -5.88
CA VAL A 389 -11.15 -19.01 -5.19
C VAL A 389 -10.83 -19.19 -3.71
N ILE A 390 -11.67 -18.62 -2.84
CA ILE A 390 -11.48 -18.63 -1.39
C ILE A 390 -12.70 -19.29 -0.74
N GLN A 391 -12.46 -20.35 0.03
CA GLN A 391 -13.45 -20.88 0.94
C GLN A 391 -13.35 -20.13 2.28
N SER A 392 -14.36 -19.33 2.59
CA SER A 392 -14.54 -18.74 3.91
C SER A 392 -15.23 -19.74 4.83
N GLU A 393 -14.57 -20.07 5.95
CA GLU A 393 -15.04 -21.07 6.92
C GLU A 393 -15.68 -20.42 8.16
N ALA A 394 -15.42 -19.12 8.37
CA ALA A 394 -16.08 -18.24 9.33
C ALA A 394 -16.29 -16.86 8.72
N ALA A 395 -17.30 -16.11 9.18
CA ALA A 395 -17.35 -14.66 8.97
C ALA A 395 -16.22 -13.99 9.76
N LYS A 396 -15.69 -12.86 9.27
CA LYS A 396 -14.79 -12.02 10.08
C LYS A 396 -15.64 -11.29 11.13
N GLU A 397 -15.35 -11.54 12.41
CA GLU A 397 -16.09 -10.94 13.53
C GLU A 397 -15.98 -9.41 13.54
N GLY A 398 -17.09 -8.73 13.84
CA GLY A 398 -17.18 -7.28 13.93
C GLY A 398 -16.98 -6.50 12.62
N ILE A 399 -16.96 -7.18 11.46
CA ILE A 399 -16.49 -6.55 10.22
C ILE A 399 -17.50 -5.62 9.55
N GLN A 400 -17.00 -4.48 9.06
CA GLN A 400 -17.76 -3.51 8.26
C GLN A 400 -17.11 -3.33 6.87
N PRO A 401 -17.88 -2.89 5.86
CA PRO A 401 -17.30 -2.47 4.58
C PRO A 401 -16.41 -1.25 4.80
N LEU A 402 -15.26 -1.19 4.12
CA LEU A 402 -14.38 -0.01 4.16
C LEU A 402 -15.12 1.24 3.65
N PRO A 403 -14.89 2.43 4.24
CA PRO A 403 -15.43 3.70 3.74
C PRO A 403 -15.11 3.97 2.26
N VAL A 404 -15.89 4.85 1.62
CA VAL A 404 -15.92 4.97 0.15
C VAL A 404 -14.59 5.51 -0.44
N ASN A 405 -13.96 4.67 -1.27
CA ASN A 405 -12.71 4.94 -2.00
C ASN A 405 -12.94 4.65 -3.50
N ASP A 406 -12.99 5.70 -4.32
CA ASP A 406 -13.19 5.63 -5.77
C ASP A 406 -11.91 5.24 -6.54
N ARG A 407 -10.72 5.46 -5.96
CA ARG A 407 -9.42 5.04 -6.50
C ARG A 407 -9.23 3.51 -6.53
N LYS A 408 -9.94 2.78 -5.66
CA LYS A 408 -9.83 1.31 -5.45
C LYS A 408 -8.38 0.86 -5.14
N GLU A 409 -7.66 1.74 -4.47
CA GLU A 409 -6.31 1.57 -3.93
C GLU A 409 -6.18 2.44 -2.66
N TRP A 410 -5.55 1.90 -1.63
CA TRP A 410 -5.31 2.60 -0.37
C TRP A 410 -3.83 2.97 -0.24
N GLY A 411 -3.59 4.18 0.28
CA GLY A 411 -2.28 4.78 0.47
C GLY A 411 -1.67 5.38 -0.80
N PRO A 412 -0.42 5.87 -0.68
CA PRO A 412 0.35 6.41 -1.80
C PRO A 412 0.51 5.39 -2.93
N GLY A 413 0.43 5.88 -4.18
CA GLY A 413 0.61 5.05 -5.36
C GLY A 413 1.12 5.84 -6.56
N LEU A 414 1.07 5.20 -7.74
CA LEU A 414 1.64 5.74 -8.98
C LEU A 414 1.07 7.13 -9.33
N ASP A 415 -0.25 7.32 -9.20
CA ASP A 415 -0.95 8.55 -9.58
C ASP A 415 -0.47 9.77 -8.76
N LEU A 416 -0.12 9.58 -7.49
CA LEU A 416 0.45 10.60 -6.60
C LEU A 416 1.85 11.05 -7.09
N ILE A 417 2.68 10.09 -7.50
CA ILE A 417 4.02 10.36 -8.03
C ILE A 417 3.92 11.03 -9.42
N GLU A 418 2.97 10.60 -10.25
CA GLU A 418 2.76 11.15 -11.60
C GLU A 418 2.25 12.61 -11.58
N VAL A 419 1.44 13.02 -10.59
CA VAL A 419 1.07 14.44 -10.45
C VAL A 419 2.23 15.29 -9.92
N GLY A 420 3.16 14.70 -9.14
CA GLY A 420 4.32 15.39 -8.55
C GLY A 420 4.21 15.57 -7.03
N LEU A 421 3.56 14.65 -6.32
CA LEU A 421 3.48 14.61 -4.86
C LEU A 421 4.27 13.42 -4.32
N LYS A 422 5.02 13.64 -3.24
CA LYS A 422 5.68 12.59 -2.46
C LYS A 422 5.27 12.72 -0.99
N PRO A 423 4.71 11.68 -0.34
CA PRO A 423 4.41 11.73 1.10
C PRO A 423 5.70 11.92 1.92
N THR A 424 5.61 12.67 3.01
CA THR A 424 6.70 12.84 3.98
C THR A 424 6.30 12.58 5.43
N SER A 425 4.99 12.59 5.76
CA SER A 425 4.50 12.15 7.07
C SER A 425 4.00 10.70 7.08
N HIS A 426 3.25 10.30 6.05
CA HIS A 426 2.52 9.02 6.02
C HIS A 426 2.71 8.28 4.69
N GLU A 427 3.69 7.38 4.64
CA GLU A 427 3.96 6.49 3.50
C GLU A 427 3.09 5.21 3.49
N ASP A 428 2.39 4.92 4.59
CA ASP A 428 1.50 3.73 4.72
C ASP A 428 0.04 4.11 4.42
N ALA A 429 -0.78 3.11 4.11
CA ALA A 429 -2.15 3.32 3.64
C ALA A 429 -3.20 3.57 4.75
N VAL A 430 -2.84 3.28 5.99
CA VAL A 430 -3.67 3.46 7.18
C VAL A 430 -2.98 4.49 8.08
N ILE A 431 -3.75 5.45 8.58
CA ILE A 431 -3.29 6.48 9.51
C ILE A 431 -4.18 6.41 10.75
N GLU A 432 -3.56 6.27 11.93
CA GLU A 432 -4.26 6.47 13.18
C GLU A 432 -4.38 7.98 13.44
N ALA A 433 -5.60 8.48 13.56
CA ALA A 433 -5.87 9.88 13.86
C ALA A 433 -5.95 10.05 15.39
N GLU A 434 -4.79 10.25 16.01
CA GLU A 434 -4.63 10.42 17.45
C GLU A 434 -5.55 11.53 17.99
N TYR A 435 -6.38 11.19 19.00
CA TYR A 435 -7.41 12.08 19.53
C TYR A 435 -8.34 12.68 18.45
N GLY A 436 -8.64 11.90 17.41
CA GLY A 436 -9.46 12.34 16.28
C GLY A 436 -8.79 13.39 15.37
N VAL A 437 -7.47 13.56 15.42
CA VAL A 437 -6.74 14.55 14.60
C VAL A 437 -5.63 13.87 13.79
N ALA A 438 -5.46 14.29 12.53
CA ALA A 438 -4.33 13.86 11.70
C ALA A 438 -3.80 15.01 10.84
N ARG A 439 -2.48 15.10 10.69
CA ARG A 439 -1.80 15.98 9.74
C ARG A 439 -1.05 15.16 8.72
N LEU A 440 -1.34 15.37 7.45
CA LEU A 440 -0.64 14.76 6.33
C LEU A 440 0.23 15.82 5.65
N THR A 441 1.49 15.47 5.37
CA THR A 441 2.42 16.34 4.64
C THR A 441 3.01 15.60 3.45
N PHE A 442 3.07 16.29 2.32
CA PHE A 442 3.66 15.84 1.06
C PHE A 442 4.62 16.91 0.55
N LYS A 443 5.73 16.50 -0.08
CA LYS A 443 6.55 17.40 -0.90
C LYS A 443 6.09 17.42 -2.35
N THR A 444 6.22 18.58 -2.98
CA THR A 444 6.01 18.81 -4.41
C THR A 444 6.99 19.86 -4.93
N ASP A 445 7.33 19.77 -6.21
CA ASP A 445 8.12 20.74 -6.99
C ASP A 445 7.24 21.59 -7.92
N LYS A 446 5.91 21.57 -7.73
CA LYS A 446 4.91 22.18 -8.61
C LYS A 446 3.88 23.01 -7.86
N GLU A 447 3.23 23.93 -8.58
CA GLU A 447 1.93 24.45 -8.18
C GLU A 447 0.83 23.46 -8.60
N LEU A 448 -0.03 23.07 -7.65
CA LEU A 448 -1.09 22.09 -7.88
C LEU A 448 -2.47 22.70 -7.59
N ASP A 449 -3.46 22.37 -8.42
CA ASP A 449 -4.86 22.53 -8.05
C ASP A 449 -5.28 21.28 -7.26
N LEU A 450 -5.87 21.48 -6.07
CA LEU A 450 -6.11 20.42 -5.08
C LEU A 450 -7.54 20.45 -4.53
N MET A 451 -8.09 19.26 -4.28
CA MET A 451 -9.37 19.02 -3.61
C MET A 451 -9.28 17.75 -2.76
N HIS A 452 -10.15 17.60 -1.77
CA HIS A 452 -10.30 16.37 -0.99
C HIS A 452 -11.77 15.97 -0.87
N SER A 453 -12.02 14.75 -0.41
CA SER A 453 -13.29 14.38 0.24
C SER A 453 -13.02 13.50 1.45
N LEU A 454 -13.90 13.58 2.45
CA LEU A 454 -13.92 12.72 3.63
C LEU A 454 -15.22 11.91 3.60
N HIS A 455 -15.13 10.60 3.83
CA HIS A 455 -16.29 9.69 3.89
C HIS A 455 -16.21 8.81 5.12
N SER A 456 -17.36 8.49 5.71
CA SER A 456 -17.54 7.46 6.73
C SER A 456 -18.63 6.48 6.28
N ASN A 457 -18.87 5.43 7.06
CA ASN A 457 -20.08 4.60 6.95
C ASN A 457 -21.23 5.18 7.77
N ASP A 458 -20.90 5.80 8.90
CA ASP A 458 -21.83 6.07 10.01
C ASP A 458 -22.30 7.53 10.04
N LEU A 459 -21.74 8.37 9.18
CA LEU A 459 -21.95 9.82 9.11
C LEU A 459 -22.25 10.27 7.68
N SER A 460 -23.16 11.23 7.54
CA SER A 460 -23.53 11.82 6.24
C SER A 460 -22.40 12.68 5.67
N LYS A 461 -22.51 13.07 4.39
CA LYS A 461 -21.57 14.04 3.80
C LYS A 461 -21.64 15.38 4.55
N GLU A 462 -22.85 15.77 4.93
CA GLU A 462 -23.23 16.98 5.66
C GLU A 462 -22.75 16.97 7.13
N ASP A 463 -22.43 15.79 7.67
CA ASP A 463 -21.73 15.64 8.96
C ASP A 463 -20.21 15.79 8.85
N LEU A 464 -19.65 15.64 7.65
CA LEU A 464 -18.21 15.65 7.38
C LEU A 464 -17.75 16.95 6.68
N GLU A 465 -18.64 17.90 6.42
CA GLU A 465 -18.29 19.20 5.82
C GLU A 465 -17.34 20.01 6.71
N ASN A 466 -16.29 20.57 6.09
CA ASN A 466 -15.24 21.36 6.72
C ASN A 466 -14.46 20.63 7.84
N PHE A 467 -14.50 19.30 7.92
CA PHE A 467 -13.64 18.52 8.83
C PHE A 467 -12.22 18.27 8.28
N VAL A 468 -11.96 18.66 7.03
CA VAL A 468 -10.64 18.63 6.39
C VAL A 468 -10.35 20.00 5.76
N VAL A 469 -9.09 20.44 5.83
CA VAL A 469 -8.57 21.61 5.11
C VAL A 469 -7.19 21.31 4.54
N HIS A 470 -6.83 21.93 3.41
CA HIS A 470 -5.52 21.78 2.79
C HIS A 470 -4.94 23.11 2.33
N HIS A 471 -3.61 23.18 2.32
CA HIS A 471 -2.85 24.35 1.90
C HIS A 471 -1.49 23.94 1.32
N GLN A 472 -0.84 24.84 0.59
CA GLN A 472 0.54 24.69 0.12
C GLN A 472 1.42 25.76 0.76
N ASP A 473 2.51 25.33 1.41
CA ASP A 473 3.58 26.16 1.98
C ASP A 473 4.89 25.85 1.25
N GLY A 474 5.15 26.62 0.17
CA GLY A 474 6.24 26.38 -0.76
C GLY A 474 6.21 24.97 -1.34
N ASP A 475 7.28 24.23 -1.13
CA ASP A 475 7.47 22.84 -1.58
C ASP A 475 6.58 21.82 -0.84
N ASN A 476 5.77 22.23 0.16
CA ASN A 476 5.01 21.31 1.01
C ASN A 476 3.50 21.51 0.83
N VAL A 477 2.78 20.45 0.49
CA VAL A 477 1.32 20.37 0.59
C VAL A 477 0.97 19.75 1.94
N ILE A 478 0.11 20.43 2.70
CA ILE A 478 -0.33 20.04 4.04
C ILE A 478 -1.84 19.84 4.01
N VAL A 479 -2.31 18.73 4.60
CA VAL A 479 -3.73 18.43 4.80
C VAL A 479 -3.95 18.20 6.29
N ASP A 480 -4.76 19.05 6.91
CA ASP A 480 -5.18 18.94 8.30
C ASP A 480 -6.57 18.32 8.38
N VAL A 481 -6.72 17.28 9.21
CA VAL A 481 -7.96 16.53 9.40
C VAL A 481 -8.35 16.57 10.87
N LYS A 482 -9.64 16.81 11.12
CA LYS A 482 -10.33 16.48 12.36
C LYS A 482 -11.40 15.44 12.05
N LEU A 483 -11.65 14.52 12.97
CA LEU A 483 -12.69 13.49 12.87
C LEU A 483 -13.71 13.73 13.99
N PRO A 484 -15.03 13.80 13.70
CA PRO A 484 -16.04 14.15 14.70
C PRO A 484 -16.30 13.04 15.73
N THR A 485 -16.11 11.76 15.37
CA THR A 485 -16.36 10.60 16.24
C THR A 485 -15.31 9.50 16.05
N ALA A 486 -15.34 8.48 16.92
CA ALA A 486 -14.74 7.17 16.66
C ALA A 486 -15.20 6.60 15.29
N GLY A 487 -14.34 5.82 14.62
CA GLY A 487 -14.70 5.12 13.38
C GLY A 487 -13.56 4.91 12.37
N GLU A 488 -13.88 4.22 11.26
CA GLU A 488 -13.10 4.19 10.02
C GLU A 488 -13.57 5.34 9.09
N TYR A 489 -12.64 6.05 8.43
CA TYR A 489 -12.93 7.09 7.43
C TYR A 489 -12.04 6.96 6.20
N ALA A 490 -12.54 7.33 5.02
CA ALA A 490 -11.73 7.49 3.81
C ALA A 490 -11.43 8.98 3.55
N LEU A 491 -10.16 9.35 3.54
CA LEU A 491 -9.68 10.63 3.03
C LEU A 491 -9.20 10.43 1.58
N ASN A 492 -9.97 10.90 0.62
CA ASN A 492 -9.64 10.87 -0.80
C ASN A 492 -9.00 12.22 -1.20
N LEU A 493 -7.85 12.19 -1.87
CA LEU A 493 -7.11 13.38 -2.30
C LEU A 493 -7.10 13.45 -3.83
N TYR A 494 -7.58 14.58 -4.36
CA TYR A 494 -7.73 14.83 -5.78
C TYR A 494 -6.79 15.97 -6.21
N ALA A 495 -6.03 15.77 -7.29
CA ALA A 495 -5.01 16.72 -7.72
C ALA A 495 -4.90 16.84 -9.24
N LYS A 496 -4.40 17.99 -9.69
CA LYS A 496 -3.77 18.17 -11.00
C LYS A 496 -2.69 19.26 -10.92
N GLU A 497 -1.79 19.28 -11.90
CA GLU A 497 -0.85 20.38 -12.08
C GLU A 497 -1.61 21.65 -12.52
N ALA A 498 -1.35 22.78 -11.87
CA ALA A 498 -2.13 24.00 -12.06
C ALA A 498 -2.05 24.52 -13.49
N GLY A 499 -3.13 25.16 -13.96
CA GLY A 499 -3.23 25.69 -15.32
C GLY A 499 -3.40 24.63 -16.43
N LYS A 500 -3.38 23.33 -16.12
CA LYS A 500 -3.73 22.28 -17.09
C LYS A 500 -5.24 22.05 -17.16
N ASP A 501 -5.75 21.87 -18.37
CA ASP A 501 -7.14 21.48 -18.60
C ASP A 501 -7.47 20.08 -18.04
N GLY A 502 -8.75 19.86 -17.76
CA GLY A 502 -9.28 18.60 -17.26
C GLY A 502 -9.70 18.63 -15.80
N LYS A 503 -10.37 17.53 -15.40
CA LYS A 503 -10.87 17.29 -14.04
C LYS A 503 -9.73 16.88 -13.11
N LEU A 504 -9.87 17.19 -11.82
CA LEU A 504 -9.04 16.65 -10.76
C LEU A 504 -9.22 15.12 -10.70
N ALA A 505 -8.12 14.36 -10.64
CA ALA A 505 -8.14 12.91 -10.50
C ALA A 505 -7.80 12.51 -9.06
N ASN A 506 -8.39 11.44 -8.53
CA ASN A 506 -7.96 10.90 -7.24
C ASN A 506 -6.54 10.33 -7.39
N VAL A 507 -5.61 10.91 -6.64
CA VAL A 507 -4.19 10.52 -6.65
C VAL A 507 -3.79 9.68 -5.44
N CYS A 508 -4.54 9.74 -4.34
CA CYS A 508 -4.27 8.98 -3.12
C CYS A 508 -5.51 8.92 -2.19
N SER A 509 -5.78 7.76 -1.60
CA SER A 509 -6.87 7.56 -0.64
C SER A 509 -6.34 6.90 0.63
N TYR A 510 -6.47 7.54 1.78
CA TYR A 510 -6.04 7.01 3.07
C TYR A 510 -7.22 6.48 3.89
N LEU A 511 -7.02 5.35 4.57
CA LEU A 511 -7.93 4.90 5.63
C LEU A 511 -7.49 5.57 6.93
N LEU A 512 -8.32 6.47 7.46
CA LEU A 512 -8.12 7.08 8.77
C LEU A 512 -8.90 6.27 9.81
N THR A 513 -8.30 6.02 10.97
CA THR A 513 -8.94 5.28 12.08
C THR A 513 -8.77 6.04 13.39
N THR A 514 -9.84 6.20 14.17
CA THR A 514 -9.79 6.80 15.52
C THR A 514 -10.75 6.12 16.49
N ASP A 515 -10.41 6.13 17.77
CA ASP A 515 -11.24 5.64 18.88
C ASP A 515 -12.17 6.70 19.49
N GLN A 516 -11.96 7.97 19.13
CA GLN A 516 -12.67 9.12 19.70
C GLN A 516 -12.74 10.27 18.68
N GLY A 517 -13.67 11.20 18.92
CA GLY A 517 -13.72 12.46 18.17
C GLY A 517 -12.61 13.43 18.58
N ALA A 518 -12.35 14.44 17.74
CA ALA A 518 -11.49 15.57 18.07
C ALA A 518 -11.97 16.24 19.37
N PHE A 519 -11.05 16.64 20.25
CA PHE A 519 -11.41 17.17 21.59
C PHE A 519 -12.30 18.42 21.55
N ASP A 520 -12.15 19.29 20.54
CA ASP A 520 -13.08 20.40 20.31
C ASP A 520 -14.34 19.98 19.51
N SER A 521 -14.28 18.87 18.77
CA SER A 521 -15.28 18.34 17.85
C SER A 521 -15.83 19.38 16.85
N GLN A 522 -15.11 20.50 16.65
CA GLN A 522 -15.58 21.57 15.77
C GLN A 522 -14.94 21.41 14.39
N PRO A 523 -15.73 21.48 13.30
CA PRO A 523 -15.16 21.60 11.98
C PRO A 523 -14.31 22.87 11.88
N PHE A 524 -13.45 22.92 10.87
CA PHE A 524 -12.88 24.18 10.42
C PHE A 524 -14.01 25.12 9.95
N PRO A 525 -13.75 26.43 9.80
CA PRO A 525 -14.70 27.34 9.18
C PRO A 525 -14.97 26.92 7.74
N ASP A 526 -16.07 27.40 7.17
CA ASP A 526 -16.31 27.36 5.72
C ASP A 526 -15.14 28.02 4.97
N VAL A 527 -14.22 27.19 4.47
CA VAL A 527 -13.13 27.54 3.55
C VAL A 527 -13.53 27.00 2.17
N PRO A 528 -13.55 27.82 1.09
CA PRO A 528 -13.97 27.35 -0.23
C PRO A 528 -13.18 26.14 -0.72
N ASN A 529 -13.87 25.03 -1.00
CA ASN A 529 -13.28 23.71 -1.33
C ASN A 529 -12.28 23.19 -0.28
N GLY A 530 -12.32 23.69 0.96
CA GLY A 530 -11.35 23.41 2.02
C GLY A 530 -9.94 23.94 1.76
N PHE A 531 -9.73 24.76 0.72
CA PHE A 531 -8.41 25.22 0.31
C PHE A 531 -8.06 26.61 0.87
N ALA A 532 -7.01 26.66 1.71
CA ALA A 532 -6.38 27.91 2.14
C ALA A 532 -5.14 28.19 1.28
N GLY A 533 -5.15 29.32 0.57
CA GLY A 533 -4.13 29.67 -0.42
C GLY A 533 -4.58 30.77 -1.38
N VAL A 534 -3.72 31.11 -2.33
CA VAL A 534 -4.08 31.91 -3.51
C VAL A 534 -4.86 31.03 -4.49
N THR A 535 -6.04 31.45 -4.92
CA THR A 535 -6.84 30.66 -5.87
C THR A 535 -6.27 30.80 -7.28
N THR A 536 -6.74 29.97 -8.23
CA THR A 536 -6.41 30.14 -9.66
C THR A 536 -6.79 31.54 -10.15
N ALA A 537 -8.01 32.02 -9.87
CA ALA A 537 -8.42 33.39 -10.18
C ALA A 537 -7.54 34.47 -9.51
N GLY A 538 -6.98 34.20 -8.32
CA GLY A 538 -6.02 35.08 -7.66
C GLY A 538 -4.65 35.13 -8.35
N ARG A 539 -4.13 33.97 -8.77
CA ARG A 539 -2.89 33.85 -9.56
C ARG A 539 -3.02 34.50 -10.92
N ASP A 540 -4.12 34.22 -11.64
CA ASP A 540 -4.44 34.79 -12.95
C ASP A 540 -4.60 36.33 -12.87
N SER A 541 -5.15 36.82 -11.75
CA SER A 541 -5.24 38.25 -11.44
C SER A 541 -3.92 38.86 -10.95
N GLY A 542 -2.88 38.09 -10.67
CA GLY A 542 -1.60 38.57 -10.14
C GLY A 542 -1.63 39.04 -8.67
N VAL A 543 -2.62 38.62 -7.88
CA VAL A 543 -2.72 38.93 -6.43
C VAL A 543 -1.70 38.10 -5.65
N LYS A 544 -0.94 38.74 -4.74
CA LYS A 544 0.09 38.06 -3.92
C LYS A 544 0.03 38.50 -2.46
N CYS A 545 0.13 37.56 -1.52
CA CYS A 545 0.38 37.90 -0.12
C CYS A 545 1.82 38.44 0.03
N ILE A 546 2.00 39.46 0.86
CA ILE A 546 3.32 40.07 1.14
C ILE A 546 3.62 40.22 2.65
N SER A 547 2.68 39.85 3.52
CA SER A 547 2.85 39.85 4.98
C SER A 547 3.18 38.47 5.55
N HIS A 548 2.61 37.42 4.98
CA HIS A 548 2.68 36.05 5.48
C HIS A 548 3.09 35.09 4.34
N LYS A 549 3.94 34.12 4.66
CA LYS A 549 4.35 33.05 3.71
C LYS A 549 3.24 32.03 3.51
N THR A 550 2.57 31.67 4.60
CA THR A 550 1.51 30.66 4.66
C THR A 550 0.12 31.28 4.58
N ALA A 551 -0.85 30.52 4.08
CA ALA A 551 -2.27 30.86 4.17
C ALA A 551 -2.94 30.35 5.46
N PHE A 552 -2.34 29.33 6.11
CA PHE A 552 -2.61 28.98 7.50
C PHE A 552 -1.79 29.91 8.40
N ILE A 553 -2.45 30.69 9.27
CA ILE A 553 -1.81 31.69 10.14
C ILE A 553 -2.26 31.44 11.58
N GLU A 554 -1.33 31.45 12.53
CA GLU A 554 -1.65 31.53 13.96
C GLU A 554 -1.56 33.00 14.39
N ALA A 555 -2.66 33.54 14.91
CA ALA A 555 -2.75 34.93 15.33
C ALA A 555 -1.95 35.19 16.62
N PRO A 556 -1.29 36.36 16.75
CA PRO A 556 -0.52 36.71 17.94
C PRO A 556 -1.43 36.93 19.17
N GLU A 557 -0.84 36.84 20.38
CA GLU A 557 -1.57 37.01 21.66
C GLU A 557 -2.32 38.35 21.82
N SER A 558 -2.00 39.37 21.02
CA SER A 558 -2.73 40.64 20.99
C SER A 558 -4.16 40.49 20.46
N GLY A 559 -4.45 39.42 19.72
CA GLY A 559 -5.69 39.21 18.97
C GLY A 559 -5.89 40.18 17.80
N GLU A 560 -4.82 40.88 17.37
CA GLU A 560 -4.82 41.73 16.18
C GLU A 560 -3.91 41.16 15.09
N LEU A 561 -4.40 41.15 13.85
CA LEU A 561 -3.71 40.57 12.71
C LEU A 561 -3.91 41.44 11.46
N ASP A 562 -2.80 41.92 10.90
CA ASP A 562 -2.75 42.65 9.63
C ASP A 562 -2.32 41.69 8.51
N ILE A 563 -3.22 41.41 7.56
CA ILE A 563 -2.85 40.70 6.32
C ILE A 563 -2.71 41.72 5.19
N ASP A 564 -1.49 41.89 4.71
CA ASP A 564 -1.15 42.70 3.53
C ASP A 564 -1.06 41.84 2.26
N LEU A 565 -1.78 42.25 1.21
CA LEU A 565 -1.67 41.75 -0.17
C LEU A 565 -1.15 42.84 -1.11
N LYS A 566 -0.32 42.46 -2.08
CA LYS A 566 -0.09 43.25 -3.29
C LYS A 566 -1.19 42.94 -4.31
N ILE A 567 -1.85 43.99 -4.83
CA ILE A 567 -2.89 43.89 -5.86
C ILE A 567 -2.48 44.66 -7.14
N PRO A 568 -3.10 44.34 -8.30
CA PRO A 568 -2.90 45.09 -9.55
C PRO A 568 -3.40 46.53 -9.50
N LYS A 569 -2.93 47.33 -10.46
CA LYS A 569 -3.52 48.65 -10.77
C LYS A 569 -5.00 48.50 -11.15
N LYS A 570 -5.84 49.46 -10.75
CA LYS A 570 -7.31 49.43 -10.92
C LYS A 570 -8.01 48.18 -10.33
N PHE A 571 -7.39 47.42 -9.43
CA PHE A 571 -8.06 46.27 -8.83
C PHE A 571 -8.98 46.68 -7.66
N GLN A 572 -10.24 46.24 -7.68
CA GLN A 572 -11.16 46.35 -6.56
C GLN A 572 -11.08 45.08 -5.70
N VAL A 573 -11.18 45.23 -4.38
CA VAL A 573 -10.98 44.13 -3.43
C VAL A 573 -11.91 44.23 -2.22
N MET A 574 -12.38 43.09 -1.73
CA MET A 574 -13.26 42.95 -0.58
C MET A 574 -12.88 41.72 0.24
N GLY A 575 -12.71 41.89 1.55
CA GLY A 575 -12.65 40.75 2.48
C GLY A 575 -14.03 40.39 3.02
N LYS A 576 -14.24 39.12 3.34
CA LYS A 576 -15.30 38.62 4.23
C LYS A 576 -14.66 37.74 5.28
N LEU A 577 -14.97 37.99 6.55
CA LEU A 577 -14.40 37.28 7.69
C LEU A 577 -15.49 36.40 8.34
N CYS A 578 -15.29 35.09 8.32
CA CYS A 578 -16.18 34.11 8.95
C CYS A 578 -15.51 33.48 10.18
N TYR A 579 -16.26 33.33 11.27
CA TYR A 579 -15.86 32.58 12.46
C TYR A 579 -16.75 31.35 12.63
N GLN A 580 -16.18 30.21 13.01
CA GLN A 580 -16.96 28.98 13.17
C GLN A 580 -17.48 28.81 14.61
N VAL A 581 -18.74 28.43 14.76
CA VAL A 581 -19.38 28.09 16.04
C VAL A 581 -20.12 26.75 15.89
N GLY A 582 -19.43 25.65 16.21
CA GLY A 582 -19.93 24.30 15.95
C GLY A 582 -20.20 24.11 14.46
N LYS A 583 -21.43 23.73 14.08
CA LYS A 583 -21.84 23.62 12.66
C LYS A 583 -22.29 24.95 12.00
N LYS A 584 -22.24 26.10 12.69
CA LYS A 584 -22.70 27.40 12.13
C LYS A 584 -21.55 28.38 11.92
N ALA A 585 -21.41 28.89 10.70
CA ALA A 585 -20.56 30.03 10.41
C ALA A 585 -21.24 31.34 10.86
N ARG A 586 -20.49 32.21 11.53
CA ARG A 586 -20.89 33.58 11.92
C ARG A 586 -20.04 34.59 11.14
N GLN A 587 -20.70 35.47 10.40
CA GLN A 587 -20.04 36.59 9.72
C GLN A 587 -19.54 37.62 10.75
N MET A 588 -18.31 38.09 10.56
CA MET A 588 -17.55 38.94 11.47
C MET A 588 -16.93 40.15 10.76
N ASP A 589 -17.46 40.56 9.61
CA ASP A 589 -16.89 41.62 8.76
C ASP A 589 -16.65 42.95 9.51
N ASN A 590 -17.50 43.31 10.49
CA ASN A 590 -17.31 44.50 11.33
C ASN A 590 -16.04 44.44 12.21
N PHE A 591 -15.44 43.27 12.38
CA PHE A 591 -14.16 43.06 13.05
C PHE A 591 -12.96 43.08 12.10
N MET A 592 -13.17 43.42 10.81
CA MET A 592 -12.13 43.55 9.79
C MET A 592 -12.24 44.91 9.06
N MET A 593 -11.18 45.71 9.11
CA MET A 593 -11.01 46.89 8.27
C MET A 593 -10.30 46.50 6.96
N THR A 594 -10.83 46.90 5.81
CA THR A 594 -10.12 46.82 4.51
C THR A 594 -9.68 48.23 4.09
N THR A 595 -8.38 48.43 3.84
CA THR A 595 -7.81 49.66 3.27
C THR A 595 -6.95 49.35 2.05
N VAL A 596 -6.79 50.32 1.13
CA VAL A 596 -5.92 50.22 -0.04
C VAL A 596 -5.08 51.48 -0.14
N ASP A 597 -3.75 51.33 -0.22
CA ASP A 597 -2.82 52.47 -0.26
C ASP A 597 -2.51 52.96 -1.69
N GLN A 598 -1.73 54.04 -1.79
CA GLN A 598 -1.30 54.62 -3.08
C GLN A 598 -0.43 53.67 -3.91
N ASN A 599 0.25 52.69 -3.30
CA ASN A 599 1.12 51.70 -3.95
C ASN A 599 0.36 50.45 -4.42
N ASP A 600 -0.98 50.47 -4.40
CA ASP A 600 -1.88 49.34 -4.68
C ASP A 600 -1.53 48.12 -3.80
N LYS A 601 -1.35 48.38 -2.51
CA LYS A 601 -1.29 47.38 -1.44
C LYS A 601 -2.63 47.40 -0.69
N ALA A 602 -3.27 46.24 -0.58
CA ALA A 602 -4.49 46.05 0.19
C ALA A 602 -4.16 45.49 1.57
N ARG A 603 -4.72 46.08 2.63
CA ARG A 603 -4.55 45.65 4.02
C ARG A 603 -5.89 45.25 4.62
N PHE A 604 -5.91 44.06 5.20
CA PHE A 604 -7.00 43.50 6.00
C PHE A 604 -6.57 43.49 7.47
N SER A 605 -6.94 44.53 8.21
CA SER A 605 -6.66 44.65 9.64
C SER A 605 -7.80 44.02 10.43
N MET A 606 -7.52 43.01 11.24
CA MET A 606 -8.53 42.24 11.97
C MET A 606 -8.34 42.35 13.49
N ARG A 607 -9.46 42.37 14.22
CA ARG A 607 -9.54 42.28 15.68
C ARG A 607 -10.37 41.06 16.03
N LEU A 608 -9.79 40.06 16.68
CA LEU A 608 -10.41 38.73 16.74
C LEU A 608 -11.06 38.52 18.14
N PRO A 609 -12.41 38.60 18.27
CA PRO A 609 -13.11 38.59 19.57
C PRO A 609 -13.34 37.22 20.20
N GLU A 610 -12.99 36.12 19.54
CA GLU A 610 -13.21 34.75 20.02
C GLU A 610 -11.94 33.91 19.80
N ALA A 611 -11.69 32.92 20.66
CA ALA A 611 -10.66 31.90 20.41
C ALA A 611 -11.24 30.78 19.54
N GLY A 612 -10.46 30.26 18.59
CA GLY A 612 -10.90 29.22 17.65
C GLY A 612 -10.34 29.42 16.25
N PHE A 613 -11.12 29.14 15.22
CA PHE A 613 -10.72 29.30 13.81
C PHE A 613 -11.60 30.31 13.07
N TYR A 614 -10.96 31.12 12.23
CA TYR A 614 -11.57 32.08 11.31
C TYR A 614 -11.13 31.79 9.88
N CYS A 615 -12.00 32.08 8.91
CA CYS A 615 -11.65 32.12 7.49
C CYS A 615 -11.79 33.56 6.97
N LEU A 616 -10.71 34.13 6.43
CA LEU A 616 -10.76 35.37 5.64
C LEU A 616 -10.83 34.99 4.16
N LYS A 617 -11.98 35.23 3.54
CA LYS A 617 -12.21 35.07 2.11
C LYS A 617 -11.99 36.41 1.42
N VAL A 618 -11.00 36.50 0.55
CA VAL A 618 -10.71 37.70 -0.24
C VAL A 618 -11.32 37.53 -1.63
N PHE A 619 -12.07 38.55 -2.04
CA PHE A 619 -12.72 38.66 -3.35
C PHE A 619 -12.16 39.86 -4.10
N GLY A 620 -12.06 39.77 -5.43
CA GLY A 620 -11.53 40.87 -6.24
C GLY A 620 -11.80 40.76 -7.74
N ALA A 621 -11.63 41.88 -8.42
CA ALA A 621 -11.73 42.01 -9.88
C ALA A 621 -11.02 43.30 -10.35
N LEU A 622 -10.77 43.46 -11.65
CA LEU A 622 -10.43 44.76 -12.23
C LEU A 622 -11.68 45.65 -12.25
N LYS A 623 -11.54 46.95 -11.93
CA LYS A 623 -12.63 47.94 -11.88
C LYS A 623 -13.36 48.16 -13.22
N ASP A 624 -12.74 47.77 -14.32
CA ASP A 624 -13.33 47.84 -15.66
C ASP A 624 -14.35 46.69 -15.91
N LYS A 625 -14.64 45.84 -14.90
CA LYS A 625 -15.71 44.83 -14.84
C LYS A 625 -16.72 45.17 -13.73
N SER A 626 -17.99 44.75 -13.87
CA SER A 626 -19.05 45.04 -12.89
C SER A 626 -18.77 44.45 -11.49
N ILE A 627 -19.40 45.05 -10.47
CA ILE A 627 -19.23 44.66 -9.06
C ILE A 627 -19.75 43.22 -8.80
N ASP A 628 -20.72 42.75 -9.59
CA ASP A 628 -21.26 41.39 -9.54
C ASP A 628 -20.25 40.31 -9.95
N ASN A 629 -19.10 40.72 -10.51
CA ASN A 629 -18.08 39.85 -11.12
C ASN A 629 -16.84 39.64 -10.22
N LEU A 630 -16.98 39.91 -8.90
CA LEU A 630 -15.93 39.72 -7.89
C LEU A 630 -15.65 38.22 -7.65
N GLN A 631 -14.48 37.73 -8.07
CA GLN A 631 -14.07 36.33 -7.88
C GLN A 631 -13.33 36.13 -6.55
N ASN A 632 -13.43 34.94 -5.95
CA ASN A 632 -12.62 34.58 -4.78
C ASN A 632 -11.15 34.38 -5.19
N VAL A 633 -10.27 35.25 -4.72
CA VAL A 633 -8.84 35.31 -5.13
C VAL A 633 -7.87 34.78 -4.08
N TYR A 634 -8.26 34.76 -2.80
CA TYR A 634 -7.42 34.26 -1.71
C TYR A 634 -8.29 33.78 -0.55
N ASN A 635 -7.89 32.70 0.10
CA ASN A 635 -8.50 32.24 1.36
C ASN A 635 -7.40 32.07 2.41
N PHE A 636 -7.58 32.65 3.59
CA PHE A 636 -6.71 32.44 4.75
C PHE A 636 -7.48 31.69 5.84
N LEU A 637 -6.82 30.72 6.47
CA LEU A 637 -7.31 30.03 7.66
C LEU A 637 -6.51 30.54 8.86
N ILE A 638 -7.20 31.20 9.79
CA ILE A 638 -6.58 31.91 10.91
C ILE A 638 -6.97 31.18 12.20
N LYS A 639 -6.00 30.56 12.87
CA LYS A 639 -6.13 30.02 14.23
C LYS A 639 -5.91 31.15 15.23
N VAL A 640 -6.80 31.27 16.22
CA VAL A 640 -6.75 32.30 17.27
C VAL A 640 -6.66 31.60 18.63
N PRO A 641 -5.46 31.46 19.22
CA PRO A 641 -5.30 30.87 20.55
C PRO A 641 -5.90 31.74 21.66
N THR A 642 -5.83 33.07 21.49
CA THR A 642 -6.29 34.04 22.49
C THR A 642 -6.96 35.22 21.77
N PRO A 643 -8.19 35.60 22.15
CA PRO A 643 -8.88 36.73 21.52
C PRO A 643 -8.27 38.06 21.96
N LYS A 644 -8.55 39.14 21.22
CA LYS A 644 -8.12 40.48 21.62
C LYS A 644 -8.74 40.84 22.97
N LYS A 645 -7.90 41.25 23.93
CA LYS A 645 -8.30 41.60 25.30
C LYS A 645 -9.43 42.64 25.33
N ASP A 646 -9.25 43.74 24.60
CA ASP A 646 -10.17 44.88 24.60
C ASP A 646 -10.84 44.98 23.22
N CYS A 647 -11.61 43.94 22.85
CA CYS A 647 -12.08 43.75 21.47
C CYS A 647 -13.41 44.45 21.15
N LEU A 648 -13.32 45.65 20.60
CA LEU A 648 -14.43 46.34 19.92
C LEU A 648 -14.25 46.31 18.40
N ALA A 649 -15.38 46.27 17.68
CA ALA A 649 -15.46 46.31 16.23
C ALA A 649 -14.84 47.59 15.64
N PHE A 650 -14.56 47.59 14.34
CA PHE A 650 -14.20 48.78 13.57
C PHE A 650 -15.44 49.59 13.17
N PRO A 651 -15.31 50.89 12.82
CA PRO A 651 -16.39 51.63 12.19
C PRO A 651 -16.81 51.01 10.85
N LYS A 652 -18.09 51.17 10.52
CA LYS A 652 -18.69 50.70 9.27
C LYS A 652 -18.13 51.51 8.10
N THR A 653 -17.46 50.86 7.16
CA THR A 653 -16.91 51.53 5.96
C THR A 653 -17.82 51.38 4.75
N PHE A 654 -18.00 52.47 4.02
CA PHE A 654 -18.69 52.49 2.72
C PHE A 654 -17.66 52.31 1.57
N PRO A 655 -18.08 51.92 0.35
CA PRO A 655 -17.15 51.71 -0.78
C PRO A 655 -16.25 52.91 -1.06
N SER A 656 -16.84 54.10 -0.99
CA SER A 656 -16.21 55.43 -1.03
C SER A 656 -14.92 55.57 -0.19
N PHE A 657 -14.85 54.98 1.01
CA PHE A 657 -13.65 55.01 1.85
C PHE A 657 -12.50 54.18 1.26
N ARG A 658 -12.81 53.07 0.58
CA ARG A 658 -11.82 52.20 -0.06
C ARG A 658 -11.43 52.75 -1.43
N ASP A 659 -12.40 53.26 -2.19
CA ASP A 659 -12.21 53.81 -3.53
C ASP A 659 -11.38 55.09 -3.54
N ASN A 660 -11.57 55.98 -2.55
CA ASN A 660 -10.75 57.17 -2.36
C ASN A 660 -9.46 56.90 -1.56
N LYS A 661 -9.07 55.63 -1.36
CA LYS A 661 -7.84 55.20 -0.67
C LYS A 661 -7.68 55.82 0.74
N CYS A 662 -8.78 55.95 1.47
CA CYS A 662 -8.80 56.57 2.80
C CYS A 662 -8.21 55.65 3.88
N ARG A 663 -7.80 56.25 5.01
CA ARG A 663 -7.30 55.55 6.19
C ARG A 663 -7.74 56.29 7.45
N ILE A 664 -8.22 55.57 8.46
CA ILE A 664 -8.54 56.12 9.79
C ILE A 664 -7.36 55.83 10.75
N GLU A 665 -7.05 56.79 11.62
CA GLU A 665 -6.06 56.68 12.70
C GLU A 665 -6.74 56.72 14.07
N ALA A 666 -7.71 57.61 14.26
CA ALA A 666 -8.60 57.64 15.42
C ALA A 666 -9.98 58.23 15.05
N PRO A 667 -11.07 57.85 15.74
CA PRO A 667 -11.18 56.70 16.62
C PRO A 667 -11.30 55.38 15.82
N LEU A 668 -10.64 54.32 16.28
CA LEU A 668 -10.63 53.01 15.59
C LEU A 668 -11.74 52.06 16.03
N THR A 669 -12.52 52.41 17.05
CA THR A 669 -13.64 51.61 17.56
C THR A 669 -14.94 52.07 16.94
N GLY A 670 -15.70 51.18 16.32
CA GLY A 670 -16.97 51.50 15.64
C GLY A 670 -18.13 51.86 16.58
N THR A 671 -17.90 51.81 17.88
CA THR A 671 -18.79 52.32 18.92
C THR A 671 -18.09 53.46 19.65
N LEU A 672 -18.80 54.57 19.85
CA LEU A 672 -18.36 55.75 20.59
C LEU A 672 -19.26 55.99 21.81
N PRO A 673 -18.73 56.55 22.92
CA PRO A 673 -19.55 56.90 24.07
C PRO A 673 -20.46 58.10 23.76
N ALA A 674 -21.66 58.13 24.34
CA ALA A 674 -22.69 59.14 24.13
C ALA A 674 -22.43 60.44 24.88
N ASN A 675 -22.75 61.57 24.24
CA ASN A 675 -22.57 62.93 24.75
C ASN A 675 -21.14 63.28 25.23
N GLU A 676 -20.12 62.76 24.55
CA GLU A 676 -18.70 63.08 24.77
C GLU A 676 -18.06 63.76 23.53
N SER A 677 -17.01 64.55 23.73
CA SER A 677 -16.18 65.07 22.61
C SER A 677 -15.12 64.03 22.24
N ILE A 678 -15.09 63.63 20.97
CA ILE A 678 -14.21 62.57 20.48
C ILE A 678 -13.24 63.13 19.42
N PRO A 679 -11.92 62.88 19.54
CA PRO A 679 -10.95 63.29 18.53
C PRO A 679 -10.95 62.35 17.32
N PHE A 680 -11.07 62.94 16.13
CA PHE A 680 -10.98 62.26 14.84
C PHE A 680 -9.64 62.58 14.16
N ALA A 681 -9.07 61.58 13.49
CA ALA A 681 -7.87 61.67 12.68
C ALA A 681 -8.00 60.73 11.47
N VAL A 682 -8.26 61.28 10.28
CA VAL A 682 -8.54 60.52 9.05
C VAL A 682 -7.77 61.03 7.84
N LYS A 683 -7.06 60.15 7.13
CA LYS A 683 -6.51 60.44 5.80
C LYS A 683 -7.63 60.29 4.78
N VAL A 684 -7.96 61.38 4.10
CA VAL A 684 -8.79 61.38 2.90
C VAL A 684 -7.96 62.04 1.80
N PRO A 685 -7.28 61.25 0.94
CA PRO A 685 -6.62 61.74 -0.27
C PRO A 685 -7.56 62.61 -1.10
N ASP A 686 -7.01 63.65 -1.73
CA ASP A 686 -7.65 64.50 -2.75
C ASP A 686 -8.94 65.23 -2.35
N ALA A 687 -9.45 65.04 -1.12
CA ALA A 687 -10.59 65.75 -0.59
C ALA A 687 -10.33 67.27 -0.43
N LEU A 688 -11.41 68.01 -0.65
CA LEU A 688 -11.49 69.46 -0.53
C LEU A 688 -11.98 69.89 0.86
N SER A 689 -12.87 69.10 1.47
CA SER A 689 -13.34 69.26 2.85
C SER A 689 -13.76 67.91 3.42
N VAL A 690 -13.58 67.70 4.72
CA VAL A 690 -13.99 66.48 5.44
C VAL A 690 -14.69 66.89 6.73
N ALA A 691 -15.88 66.35 6.97
CA ALA A 691 -16.71 66.67 8.12
C ALA A 691 -17.13 65.41 8.89
N THR A 692 -17.29 65.56 10.19
CA THR A 692 -18.09 64.65 11.03
C THR A 692 -19.51 65.18 11.13
N ILE A 693 -20.51 64.30 11.06
CA ILE A 693 -21.93 64.64 11.20
C ILE A 693 -22.52 63.78 12.33
N SER A 694 -23.08 64.41 13.35
CA SER A 694 -23.76 63.75 14.48
C SER A 694 -25.14 64.36 14.72
N GLY A 695 -25.91 63.82 15.67
CA GLY A 695 -27.18 64.39 16.10
C GLY A 695 -27.10 65.83 16.65
N LYS A 696 -25.89 66.32 16.95
CA LYS A 696 -25.63 67.70 17.40
C LYS A 696 -25.23 68.66 16.26
N GLY A 697 -24.98 68.16 15.05
CA GLY A 697 -24.67 68.98 13.88
C GLY A 697 -23.45 68.51 13.09
N TRP A 698 -22.85 69.44 12.35
CA TRP A 698 -21.68 69.23 11.50
C TRP A 698 -20.45 69.89 12.12
N ASN A 699 -19.36 69.14 12.27
CA ASN A 699 -18.03 69.69 12.61
C ASN A 699 -17.07 69.44 11.45
N GLN A 700 -16.40 70.50 10.98
CA GLN A 700 -15.40 70.40 9.91
C GLN A 700 -14.04 70.04 10.50
N LEU A 701 -13.34 69.09 9.88
CA LEU A 701 -11.98 68.71 10.25
C LEU A 701 -10.97 69.64 9.56
N ILE A 702 -9.82 69.85 10.21
CA ILE A 702 -8.72 70.67 9.72
C ILE A 702 -7.69 69.78 9.04
N LYS A 703 -7.25 70.16 7.83
CA LYS A 703 -6.20 69.46 7.08
C LYS A 703 -4.82 69.81 7.65
N CYS A 704 -4.16 68.85 8.27
CA CYS A 704 -2.80 68.96 8.81
C CYS A 704 -1.74 68.80 7.70
N GLU A 705 -0.50 69.22 8.00
CA GLU A 705 0.65 69.16 7.08
C GLU A 705 1.03 67.72 6.65
N ASP A 706 0.76 66.73 7.50
CA ASP A 706 0.92 65.29 7.18
C ASP A 706 -0.17 64.74 6.24
N GLY A 707 -1.11 65.58 5.80
CA GLY A 707 -2.24 65.22 4.96
C GLY A 707 -3.32 64.40 5.66
N MET A 708 -3.35 64.40 7.00
CA MET A 708 -4.48 63.92 7.79
C MET A 708 -5.48 65.05 8.03
N TRP A 709 -6.75 64.71 8.16
CA TRP A 709 -7.80 65.60 8.63
C TRP A 709 -8.04 65.32 10.12
N ARG A 710 -7.89 66.34 10.97
CA ARG A 710 -8.04 66.22 12.43
C ARG A 710 -9.00 67.25 13.01
N GLY A 711 -9.66 66.90 14.11
CA GLY A 711 -10.61 67.75 14.81
C GLY A 711 -11.40 66.95 15.84
N GLU A 712 -12.15 67.64 16.68
CA GLU A 712 -13.07 67.01 17.65
C GLU A 712 -14.52 67.07 17.15
N ALA A 713 -15.33 66.11 17.60
CA ALA A 713 -16.77 66.10 17.34
C ALA A 713 -17.54 65.55 18.54
N GLU A 714 -18.58 66.26 18.95
CA GLU A 714 -19.49 65.76 19.98
C GLU A 714 -20.39 64.64 19.45
N THR A 715 -20.43 63.54 20.18
CA THR A 715 -21.40 62.46 19.97
C THR A 715 -22.80 62.87 20.45
N GLY A 716 -23.83 62.27 19.85
CA GLY A 716 -25.22 62.44 20.26
C GLY A 716 -25.63 61.49 21.38
N ASP A 717 -26.94 61.25 21.48
CA ASP A 717 -27.52 60.32 22.44
C ASP A 717 -27.29 58.84 22.08
N PRO A 718 -27.40 57.91 23.06
CA PRO A 718 -27.28 56.48 22.80
C PRO A 718 -28.28 55.99 21.74
N GLY A 719 -27.79 55.26 20.74
CA GLY A 719 -28.56 54.81 19.58
C GLY A 719 -28.47 55.73 18.36
N SER A 720 -27.84 56.91 18.46
CA SER A 720 -27.50 57.73 17.30
C SER A 720 -26.28 57.17 16.53
N GLU A 721 -26.04 57.66 15.32
CA GLU A 721 -24.77 57.45 14.60
C GLU A 721 -23.96 58.75 14.53
N VAL A 722 -22.63 58.64 14.47
CA VAL A 722 -21.72 59.67 13.96
C VAL A 722 -21.18 59.20 12.62
N THR A 723 -21.27 60.01 11.59
CA THR A 723 -20.73 59.70 10.26
C THR A 723 -19.54 60.61 9.93
N VAL A 724 -18.60 60.11 9.13
CA VAL A 724 -17.54 60.94 8.52
C VAL A 724 -17.78 60.95 7.02
N ALA A 725 -17.83 62.15 6.43
CA ALA A 725 -18.11 62.36 5.02
C ALA A 725 -17.13 63.38 4.41
N ALA A 726 -16.89 63.29 3.11
CA ALA A 726 -15.95 64.16 2.40
C ALA A 726 -16.55 64.74 1.12
N ARG A 727 -16.21 65.98 0.80
CA ARG A 727 -16.50 66.63 -0.48
C ARG A 727 -15.30 66.47 -1.40
N MET A 728 -15.51 65.79 -2.53
CA MET A 728 -14.45 65.40 -3.49
C MET A 728 -14.40 66.29 -4.74
N ASP A 729 -15.49 66.99 -5.06
CA ASP A 729 -15.55 67.94 -6.17
C ASP A 729 -15.86 69.38 -5.71
N ASN A 730 -15.60 70.35 -6.59
CA ASN A 730 -15.89 71.78 -6.40
C ASN A 730 -17.16 72.23 -7.16
N THR A 731 -17.92 71.29 -7.72
CA THR A 731 -19.09 71.54 -8.58
C THR A 731 -20.42 71.29 -7.88
N SER A 732 -20.41 70.59 -6.74
CA SER A 732 -21.56 70.33 -5.90
C SER A 732 -21.18 70.34 -4.42
N ASP A 733 -22.10 70.72 -3.55
CA ASP A 733 -21.92 70.62 -2.09
C ASP A 733 -22.24 69.23 -1.53
N ASN A 734 -22.20 68.19 -2.37
CA ASN A 734 -22.51 66.83 -1.98
C ASN A 734 -21.34 66.19 -1.23
N TYR A 735 -21.52 65.97 0.08
CA TYR A 735 -20.60 65.17 0.88
C TYR A 735 -20.91 63.67 0.70
N THR A 736 -19.89 62.89 0.33
CA THR A 736 -19.98 61.44 0.26
C THR A 736 -19.60 60.83 1.61
N THR A 737 -20.52 60.10 2.24
CA THR A 737 -20.24 59.35 3.47
C THR A 737 -19.14 58.32 3.23
N LEU A 738 -18.12 58.32 4.08
CA LEU A 738 -16.98 57.41 4.03
C LEU A 738 -17.12 56.28 5.06
N LEU A 739 -17.47 56.62 6.29
CA LEU A 739 -17.65 55.65 7.38
C LEU A 739 -18.65 56.14 8.44
N SER A 740 -19.18 55.22 9.25
CA SER A 740 -20.02 55.56 10.40
C SER A 740 -19.74 54.74 11.67
N TYR A 741 -20.13 55.33 12.80
CA TYR A 741 -19.97 54.84 14.16
C TYR A 741 -21.34 54.82 14.84
N GLY A 742 -21.63 53.77 15.61
CA GLY A 742 -22.77 53.77 16.53
C GLY A 742 -22.41 54.45 17.85
N VAL A 743 -23.38 55.11 18.48
CA VAL A 743 -23.21 55.79 19.77
C VAL A 743 -23.90 54.99 20.89
N GLU A 744 -23.21 54.74 22.00
CA GLU A 744 -23.72 53.96 23.14
C GLU A 744 -23.38 54.60 24.49
N GLN A 745 -24.05 54.19 25.57
CA GLN A 745 -23.67 54.63 26.92
C GLN A 745 -22.29 54.06 27.29
N ALA A 746 -21.37 54.91 27.77
CA ALA A 746 -20.01 54.52 28.14
C ALA A 746 -19.94 53.26 29.03
N LYS A 747 -20.88 53.11 29.97
CA LYS A 747 -20.99 51.93 30.85
C LYS A 747 -21.18 50.60 30.10
N GLU A 748 -21.91 50.59 28.98
CA GLU A 748 -22.12 49.37 28.19
C GLU A 748 -20.89 49.06 27.31
N ILE A 749 -20.15 50.10 26.89
CA ILE A 749 -18.85 49.95 26.21
C ILE A 749 -17.80 49.36 27.17
N VAL A 750 -17.74 49.85 28.41
CA VAL A 750 -16.89 49.28 29.48
C VAL A 750 -17.25 47.81 29.74
N LYS A 751 -18.53 47.53 29.99
CA LYS A 751 -19.05 46.16 30.22
C LYS A 751 -18.78 45.19 29.06
N LYS A 752 -18.91 45.64 27.80
CA LYS A 752 -18.50 44.86 26.62
C LYS A 752 -17.00 44.56 26.64
N THR A 753 -16.18 45.52 27.08
CA THR A 753 -14.73 45.37 27.20
C THR A 753 -14.35 44.40 28.32
N GLU A 754 -14.95 44.51 29.51
CA GLU A 754 -14.75 43.58 30.64
C GLU A 754 -15.07 42.11 30.29
N VAL A 755 -16.11 41.89 29.50
CA VAL A 755 -16.44 40.55 28.97
C VAL A 755 -15.32 40.02 28.06
N GLN A 756 -14.73 40.86 27.21
CA GLN A 756 -13.60 40.47 26.35
C GLN A 756 -12.31 40.24 27.15
N GLN A 757 -12.05 41.05 28.19
CA GLN A 757 -10.93 40.84 29.11
C GLN A 757 -11.04 39.48 29.82
N THR A 758 -12.25 39.12 30.24
CA THR A 758 -12.54 37.82 30.86
C THR A 758 -12.30 36.65 29.90
N LYS A 759 -12.79 36.75 28.65
CA LYS A 759 -12.53 35.75 27.60
C LYS A 759 -11.04 35.60 27.29
N HIS A 760 -10.31 36.71 27.16
CA HIS A 760 -8.86 36.72 26.91
C HIS A 760 -8.10 36.01 28.04
N LYS A 761 -8.42 36.30 29.30
CA LYS A 761 -7.82 35.60 30.45
C LYS A 761 -8.07 34.09 30.40
N GLN A 762 -9.34 33.67 30.26
CA GLN A 762 -9.71 32.25 30.21
C GLN A 762 -9.06 31.49 29.04
N ALA A 763 -8.97 32.13 27.86
CA ALA A 763 -8.31 31.55 26.70
C ALA A 763 -6.79 31.42 26.93
N LYS A 764 -6.15 32.44 27.52
CA LYS A 764 -4.71 32.39 27.83
C LYS A 764 -4.37 31.31 28.87
N GLU A 765 -5.21 31.14 29.89
CA GLU A 765 -5.08 30.07 30.88
C GLU A 765 -5.17 28.68 30.22
N LYS A 766 -6.15 28.47 29.31
CA LYS A 766 -6.26 27.23 28.52
C LYS A 766 -5.07 26.97 27.60
N VAL A 767 -4.53 27.99 26.93
CA VAL A 767 -3.36 27.83 26.05
C VAL A 767 -2.13 27.41 26.84
N VAL A 768 -1.95 27.91 28.07
CA VAL A 768 -0.88 27.45 28.97
C VAL A 768 -1.10 25.99 29.38
N GLU A 769 -2.33 25.62 29.76
CA GLU A 769 -2.67 24.23 30.13
C GLU A 769 -2.47 23.24 28.96
N GLU A 770 -2.90 23.59 27.75
CA GLU A 770 -2.68 22.79 26.55
C GLU A 770 -1.20 22.62 26.21
N ASN A 771 -0.41 23.70 26.30
CA ASN A 771 1.01 23.65 25.98
C ASN A 771 1.79 22.86 27.04
N ALA A 772 1.42 22.92 28.32
CA ALA A 772 1.96 22.05 29.35
C ALA A 772 1.70 20.57 29.05
N LYS A 773 0.45 20.20 28.70
CA LYS A 773 0.09 18.81 28.31
C LYS A 773 0.81 18.33 27.05
N LYS A 774 1.05 19.23 26.08
CA LYS A 774 1.83 18.92 24.87
C LYS A 774 3.29 18.64 25.20
N GLN A 775 3.91 19.44 26.08
CA GLN A 775 5.29 19.22 26.52
C GLN A 775 5.41 17.93 27.36
N GLU A 776 4.51 17.69 28.31
CA GLU A 776 4.45 16.47 29.11
C GLU A 776 4.35 15.21 28.22
N ARG A 777 3.56 15.27 27.14
CA ARG A 777 3.46 14.17 26.17
C ARG A 777 4.74 13.96 25.37
N GLU A 778 5.39 15.03 24.91
CA GLU A 778 6.67 14.95 24.19
C GLU A 778 7.77 14.37 25.11
N ASP A 779 7.82 14.79 26.37
CA ASP A 779 8.74 14.27 27.38
C ASP A 779 8.49 12.78 27.67
N ASP A 780 7.22 12.34 27.76
CA ASP A 780 6.82 10.92 27.92
C ASP A 780 7.18 10.08 26.67
N ILE A 781 7.02 10.63 25.46
CA ILE A 781 7.47 9.99 24.21
C ILE A 781 9.00 9.82 24.20
N GLN A 782 9.77 10.87 24.53
CA GLN A 782 11.23 10.81 24.55
C GLN A 782 11.76 9.88 25.66
N HIS A 783 11.12 9.88 26.84
CA HIS A 783 11.41 8.94 27.92
C HIS A 783 11.16 7.49 27.48
N THR A 784 9.98 7.22 26.90
CA THR A 784 9.58 5.89 26.43
C THR A 784 10.51 5.36 25.33
N HIS A 785 10.86 6.20 24.36
CA HIS A 785 11.83 5.89 23.30
C HIS A 785 13.19 5.48 23.88
N LYS A 786 13.73 6.26 24.82
CA LYS A 786 14.99 5.95 25.50
C LYS A 786 14.90 4.61 26.25
N CYS A 787 13.88 4.41 27.07
CA CYS A 787 13.71 3.22 27.89
C CYS A 787 13.47 1.95 27.04
N LEU A 788 12.75 2.06 25.91
CA LEU A 788 12.62 0.97 24.95
C LEU A 788 13.97 0.62 24.30
N LEU A 789 14.74 1.61 23.84
CA LEU A 789 16.07 1.37 23.26
C LEU A 789 17.06 0.75 24.26
N GLU A 790 17.02 1.16 25.53
CA GLU A 790 17.82 0.55 26.59
C GLU A 790 17.38 -0.90 26.85
N SER A 791 16.06 -1.17 26.86
CA SER A 791 15.49 -2.52 26.98
C SER A 791 15.88 -3.45 25.81
N ILE A 792 15.87 -2.93 24.58
CA ILE A 792 16.34 -3.62 23.36
C ILE A 792 17.83 -3.96 23.48
N LYS A 793 18.69 -2.99 23.85
CA LYS A 793 20.13 -3.20 24.04
C LYS A 793 20.44 -4.22 25.13
N ALA A 794 19.65 -4.24 26.20
CA ALA A 794 19.73 -5.25 27.27
C ALA A 794 19.11 -6.61 26.89
N CYS A 795 18.36 -6.70 25.78
CA CYS A 795 17.55 -7.84 25.37
C CYS A 795 16.53 -8.30 26.45
N ASN A 796 16.07 -7.39 27.33
CA ASN A 796 15.14 -7.76 28.40
C ASN A 796 13.71 -7.93 27.88
N THR A 797 13.32 -9.19 27.63
CA THR A 797 11.99 -9.50 27.08
C THR A 797 10.81 -9.14 27.99
N ALA A 798 11.03 -8.87 29.28
CA ALA A 798 9.98 -8.35 30.16
C ALA A 798 9.75 -6.86 29.88
N ASP A 799 10.80 -6.05 30.01
CA ASP A 799 10.76 -4.60 29.82
C ASP A 799 10.33 -4.24 28.38
N ILE A 800 10.86 -4.93 27.36
CA ILE A 800 10.43 -4.72 25.97
C ILE A 800 8.91 -4.96 25.81
N ARG A 801 8.33 -5.97 26.48
CA ARG A 801 6.87 -6.21 26.44
C ARG A 801 6.08 -5.20 27.26
N HIS A 802 6.65 -4.67 28.34
CA HIS A 802 6.03 -3.60 29.13
C HIS A 802 5.98 -2.31 28.34
N TRP A 803 7.13 -1.85 27.80
CA TRP A 803 7.21 -0.63 27.00
C TRP A 803 6.43 -0.73 25.69
N LEU A 804 6.44 -1.88 24.99
CA LEU A 804 5.57 -2.07 23.82
C LEU A 804 4.08 -1.93 24.15
N ARG A 805 3.65 -2.40 25.34
CA ARG A 805 2.26 -2.23 25.79
C ARG A 805 1.98 -0.78 26.19
N TYR A 806 2.87 -0.13 26.91
CA TYR A 806 2.75 1.29 27.29
C TYR A 806 2.66 2.19 26.05
N ILE A 807 3.44 1.90 24.99
CA ILE A 807 3.37 2.60 23.69
C ILE A 807 2.01 2.39 22.99
N GLU A 808 1.40 1.20 23.16
CA GLU A 808 0.09 0.85 22.60
C GLU A 808 -1.05 1.52 23.42
N GLU A 809 -0.94 1.50 24.76
CA GLU A 809 -1.85 2.17 25.72
C GLU A 809 -1.80 3.71 25.61
N LYS A 810 -0.62 4.30 25.34
CA LYS A 810 -0.41 5.75 25.15
C LYS A 810 -0.53 6.24 23.69
N ARG A 811 -0.74 5.33 22.73
CA ARG A 811 -0.80 5.61 21.27
C ARG A 811 0.45 6.33 20.73
N PHE A 812 1.64 5.90 21.13
CA PHE A 812 2.93 6.43 20.63
C PHE A 812 3.50 5.60 19.44
N VAL A 813 2.74 4.63 18.92
CA VAL A 813 3.18 3.68 17.87
C VAL A 813 3.60 4.37 16.57
N SER A 814 2.93 5.46 16.23
CA SER A 814 3.22 6.36 15.10
C SER A 814 4.62 7.01 15.22
N HIS A 815 4.93 7.54 16.40
CA HIS A 815 6.15 8.31 16.69
C HIS A 815 7.38 7.40 16.84
N MET A 816 7.20 6.16 17.29
CA MET A 816 8.27 5.16 17.52
C MET A 816 8.16 3.93 16.57
N LYS A 817 7.67 4.11 15.34
CA LYS A 817 7.33 3.01 14.42
C LYS A 817 8.49 2.04 14.17
N ASP A 818 9.72 2.55 14.04
CA ASP A 818 10.90 1.74 13.79
C ASP A 818 11.39 1.01 15.05
N ASP A 819 11.42 1.67 16.22
CA ASP A 819 11.79 1.04 17.49
C ASP A 819 10.79 -0.04 17.91
N VAL A 820 9.50 0.20 17.70
CA VAL A 820 8.43 -0.80 17.86
C VAL A 820 8.62 -1.97 16.90
N GLY A 821 9.07 -1.70 15.67
CA GLY A 821 9.44 -2.74 14.69
C GLY A 821 10.62 -3.60 15.14
N LEU A 822 11.71 -2.96 15.57
CA LEU A 822 12.91 -3.60 16.12
C LEU A 822 12.60 -4.42 17.38
N ALA A 823 11.85 -3.86 18.31
CA ALA A 823 11.38 -4.53 19.52
C ALA A 823 10.52 -5.77 19.22
N LYS A 824 9.52 -5.64 18.34
CA LYS A 824 8.63 -6.75 17.95
C LYS A 824 9.41 -7.84 17.19
N GLU A 825 10.44 -7.51 16.40
CA GLU A 825 11.31 -8.52 15.76
C GLU A 825 12.28 -9.19 16.73
N LEU A 826 12.91 -8.45 17.66
CA LEU A 826 13.78 -9.02 18.70
C LEU A 826 13.02 -9.99 19.61
N LEU A 827 11.77 -9.66 19.99
CA LEU A 827 10.90 -10.58 20.71
C LEU A 827 10.59 -11.85 19.89
N ARG A 828 10.33 -11.73 18.58
CA ARG A 828 10.14 -12.89 17.69
C ARG A 828 11.41 -13.75 17.56
N SER A 829 12.59 -13.15 17.57
CA SER A 829 13.88 -13.86 17.55
C SER A 829 14.09 -14.64 18.84
N LEU A 830 13.93 -14.00 20.00
CA LEU A 830 14.14 -14.61 21.31
C LEU A 830 13.12 -15.73 21.61
N ASP A 831 11.86 -15.59 21.18
CA ASP A 831 10.86 -16.66 21.25
C ASP A 831 11.19 -17.84 20.32
N ARG A 832 11.68 -17.60 19.08
CA ARG A 832 12.21 -18.67 18.20
C ARG A 832 13.36 -19.42 18.86
N ILE A 833 14.32 -18.71 19.46
CA ILE A 833 15.45 -19.30 20.17
C ILE A 833 14.98 -20.19 21.33
N ALA A 834 14.06 -19.69 22.16
CA ALA A 834 13.50 -20.42 23.28
C ALA A 834 12.72 -21.67 22.83
N LYS A 835 11.93 -21.58 21.74
CA LYS A 835 11.20 -22.72 21.16
C LYS A 835 12.15 -23.81 20.62
N LEU A 836 13.21 -23.41 19.91
CA LEU A 836 14.22 -24.33 19.41
C LEU A 836 15.00 -25.02 20.54
N GLN A 837 15.38 -24.28 21.58
CA GLN A 837 16.00 -24.88 22.78
C GLN A 837 15.05 -25.84 23.48
N LYS A 838 13.78 -25.45 23.70
CA LYS A 838 12.76 -26.31 24.34
C LYS A 838 12.51 -27.60 23.55
N ALA A 839 12.54 -27.55 22.22
CA ALA A 839 12.41 -28.76 21.39
C ALA A 839 13.53 -29.79 21.62
N LEU A 840 14.77 -29.35 21.88
CA LEU A 840 15.85 -30.25 22.27
C LEU A 840 15.79 -30.68 23.74
N LEU A 841 15.37 -29.81 24.65
CA LEU A 841 15.25 -30.14 26.08
C LEU A 841 14.10 -31.12 26.37
N ASN A 842 13.06 -31.10 25.54
CA ASN A 842 11.95 -32.04 25.57
C ASN A 842 12.15 -33.24 24.61
N LEU A 843 13.35 -33.40 24.03
CA LEU A 843 13.64 -34.53 23.15
C LEU A 843 13.66 -35.83 23.97
N ASP A 844 12.93 -36.84 23.50
CA ASP A 844 12.85 -38.13 24.22
C ASP A 844 14.24 -38.75 24.42
N SER A 845 14.47 -39.19 25.66
CA SER A 845 15.55 -40.08 26.07
C SER A 845 15.79 -41.25 25.09
N ALA A 846 14.74 -41.84 24.52
CA ALA A 846 14.85 -42.92 23.55
C ALA A 846 15.45 -42.45 22.21
N LEU A 847 15.16 -41.23 21.76
CA LEU A 847 15.75 -40.64 20.54
C LEU A 847 17.21 -40.22 20.77
N ILE A 848 17.58 -39.86 22.00
CA ILE A 848 18.99 -39.63 22.37
C ILE A 848 19.75 -40.97 22.46
N ALA A 849 19.08 -42.03 22.93
CA ALA A 849 19.61 -43.40 22.91
C ALA A 849 19.74 -43.97 21.48
N GLU A 850 18.80 -43.69 20.58
CA GLU A 850 18.85 -44.00 19.13
C GLU A 850 20.13 -43.40 18.51
N ILE A 851 20.33 -42.09 18.65
CA ILE A 851 21.54 -41.41 18.16
C ILE A 851 22.81 -42.05 18.76
N ARG A 852 22.81 -42.37 20.06
CA ARG A 852 23.95 -43.01 20.71
C ARG A 852 24.18 -44.46 20.25
N GLY A 853 23.12 -45.16 19.84
CA GLY A 853 23.13 -46.60 19.50
C GLY A 853 23.76 -46.96 18.16
N TYR A 854 23.89 -46.02 17.21
CA TYR A 854 24.50 -46.30 15.92
C TYR A 854 25.97 -46.77 16.07
N ALA A 855 26.25 -48.02 15.70
CA ALA A 855 27.63 -48.52 15.55
C ALA A 855 28.38 -47.83 14.38
N LYS A 856 27.64 -47.45 13.33
CA LYS A 856 28.11 -46.63 12.21
C LYS A 856 26.94 -45.73 11.77
N PRO A 857 27.02 -44.40 11.91
CA PRO A 857 25.91 -43.49 11.64
C PRO A 857 25.71 -43.27 10.12
N PRO A 858 24.50 -42.88 9.69
CA PRO A 858 24.32 -42.21 8.40
C PRO A 858 25.16 -40.92 8.34
N LYS A 859 25.78 -40.61 7.19
CA LYS A 859 26.65 -39.44 7.01
C LYS A 859 26.00 -38.14 7.53
N LEU A 860 24.75 -37.88 7.11
CA LEU A 860 24.00 -36.69 7.50
C LEU A 860 23.73 -36.60 9.01
N VAL A 861 23.52 -37.74 9.71
CA VAL A 861 23.34 -37.78 11.17
C VAL A 861 24.65 -37.42 11.87
N HIS A 862 25.79 -37.90 11.35
CA HIS A 862 27.09 -37.53 11.88
C HIS A 862 27.39 -36.04 11.69
N GLU A 863 27.20 -35.50 10.49
CA GLU A 863 27.48 -34.08 10.19
C GLU A 863 26.55 -33.12 10.95
N VAL A 864 25.29 -33.49 11.15
CA VAL A 864 24.35 -32.74 12.03
C VAL A 864 24.82 -32.71 13.49
N MET A 865 25.26 -33.85 14.04
CA MET A 865 25.77 -33.88 15.42
C MET A 865 27.11 -33.12 15.54
N VAL A 866 27.99 -33.20 14.52
CA VAL A 866 29.24 -32.42 14.46
C VAL A 866 28.94 -30.91 14.49
N ALA A 867 28.02 -30.43 13.66
CA ALA A 867 27.62 -29.02 13.64
C ALA A 867 26.95 -28.59 14.96
N SER A 868 26.11 -29.44 15.56
CA SER A 868 25.49 -29.19 16.88
C SER A 868 26.55 -29.02 17.98
N PHE A 869 27.51 -29.95 18.05
CA PHE A 869 28.61 -29.89 19.01
C PHE A 869 29.57 -28.72 18.75
N LEU A 870 29.74 -28.31 17.48
CA LEU A 870 30.54 -27.16 17.10
C LEU A 870 29.94 -25.85 17.62
N LEU A 871 28.62 -25.66 17.54
CA LEU A 871 27.95 -24.53 18.20
C LEU A 871 28.14 -24.56 19.71
N LEU A 872 28.02 -25.73 20.33
CA LEU A 872 28.20 -25.93 21.78
C LEU A 872 29.67 -25.82 22.25
N GLY A 873 30.64 -25.59 21.36
CA GLY A 873 32.04 -25.30 21.71
C GLY A 873 33.05 -26.45 21.58
N ASP A 874 32.71 -27.55 20.90
CA ASP A 874 33.63 -28.64 20.55
C ASP A 874 34.08 -28.53 19.09
N HIS A 875 35.38 -28.30 18.86
CA HIS A 875 35.93 -28.21 17.48
C HIS A 875 35.79 -29.53 16.71
N GLU A 876 35.64 -29.47 15.38
CA GLU A 876 35.39 -30.65 14.54
C GLU A 876 36.44 -31.75 14.68
N GLY A 877 37.71 -31.37 14.90
CA GLY A 877 38.79 -32.34 15.18
C GLY A 877 38.59 -33.21 16.44
N LYS A 878 37.57 -32.94 17.26
CA LYS A 878 37.16 -33.74 18.43
C LYS A 878 35.93 -34.61 18.12
N THR A 879 35.09 -34.22 17.16
CA THR A 879 33.84 -34.90 16.75
C THR A 879 33.96 -35.64 15.41
N ARG A 880 35.12 -35.57 14.75
CA ARG A 880 35.49 -36.29 13.53
C ARG A 880 35.31 -37.82 13.64
N GLU A 881 35.48 -38.37 14.84
CA GLU A 881 35.21 -39.78 15.12
C GLU A 881 33.85 -39.95 15.82
N TRP A 882 33.02 -40.86 15.30
CA TRP A 882 31.69 -41.10 15.88
C TRP A 882 31.73 -41.55 17.35
N LYS A 883 32.73 -42.33 17.75
CA LYS A 883 32.95 -42.74 19.15
C LYS A 883 33.05 -41.54 20.10
N GLN A 884 33.60 -40.41 19.64
CA GLN A 884 33.69 -39.19 20.44
C GLN A 884 32.34 -38.46 20.50
N CYS A 885 31.57 -38.43 19.41
CA CYS A 885 30.18 -37.95 19.43
C CYS A 885 29.32 -38.76 20.40
N GLN A 886 29.39 -40.10 20.35
CA GLN A 886 28.69 -40.99 21.29
C GLN A 886 29.08 -40.71 22.76
N LYS A 887 30.37 -40.46 23.02
CA LYS A 887 30.88 -40.10 24.36
C LYS A 887 30.36 -38.74 24.83
N LEU A 888 30.26 -37.74 23.94
CA LEU A 888 29.69 -36.43 24.26
C LEU A 888 28.17 -36.49 24.49
N CYS A 889 27.42 -37.26 23.69
CA CYS A 889 26.00 -37.53 23.92
C CYS A 889 25.76 -38.25 25.26
N GLY A 890 26.65 -39.17 25.65
CA GLY A 890 26.60 -39.91 26.91
C GLY A 890 27.19 -39.20 28.12
N THR A 891 27.64 -37.94 28.01
CA THR A 891 28.24 -37.20 29.14
C THR A 891 27.15 -36.66 30.08
N ILE A 892 27.36 -36.80 31.39
CA ILE A 892 26.44 -36.38 32.46
C ILE A 892 27.04 -35.19 33.24
N GLY A 893 26.22 -34.44 33.97
CA GLY A 893 26.68 -33.34 34.84
C GLY A 893 26.98 -32.04 34.08
N PRO A 894 27.91 -31.19 34.57
CA PRO A 894 28.20 -29.85 34.02
C PRO A 894 28.71 -29.80 32.57
N GLN A 895 28.92 -30.94 31.91
CA GLN A 895 29.33 -31.03 30.49
C GLN A 895 28.33 -31.82 29.63
N GLY A 896 27.19 -32.25 30.18
CA GLY A 896 26.20 -33.03 29.46
C GLY A 896 25.48 -32.25 28.36
N LEU A 897 25.12 -32.94 27.28
CA LEU A 897 24.60 -32.36 26.04
C LEU A 897 23.39 -31.43 26.27
N LEU A 898 22.30 -31.93 26.85
CA LEU A 898 21.09 -31.13 27.10
C LEU A 898 21.34 -29.96 28.06
N ARG A 899 22.26 -30.11 29.02
CA ARG A 899 22.64 -29.00 29.91
C ARG A 899 23.38 -27.90 29.15
N ARG A 900 24.29 -28.26 28.23
CA ARG A 900 24.98 -27.30 27.36
C ARG A 900 24.03 -26.60 26.38
N VAL A 901 22.97 -27.28 25.92
CA VAL A 901 21.88 -26.66 25.15
C VAL A 901 21.05 -25.68 25.99
N LYS A 902 20.73 -26.03 27.25
CA LYS A 902 20.03 -25.14 28.20
C LYS A 902 20.85 -23.90 28.57
N GLU A 903 22.16 -24.05 28.70
CA GLU A 903 23.11 -22.97 29.02
C GLU A 903 23.64 -22.25 27.75
N PHE A 904 23.06 -22.47 26.58
CA PHE A 904 23.52 -21.88 25.31
C PHE A 904 23.02 -20.44 25.12
N ASP A 905 23.94 -19.54 24.79
CA ASP A 905 23.69 -18.12 24.51
C ASP A 905 24.17 -17.79 23.09
N VAL A 906 23.22 -17.50 22.18
CA VAL A 906 23.52 -17.17 20.78
C VAL A 906 24.24 -15.83 20.63
N HIS A 907 24.03 -14.86 21.52
CA HIS A 907 24.70 -13.56 21.44
C HIS A 907 26.21 -13.69 21.67
N ARG A 908 26.65 -14.74 22.37
CA ARG A 908 28.07 -15.11 22.56
C ARG A 908 28.65 -15.99 21.46
N LEU A 909 27.84 -16.50 20.53
CA LEU A 909 28.33 -17.31 19.40
C LEU A 909 29.19 -16.45 18.46
N HIS A 910 30.30 -17.04 18.00
CA HIS A 910 31.24 -16.39 17.09
C HIS A 910 30.80 -16.60 15.63
N PRO A 911 30.72 -15.53 14.79
CA PRO A 911 30.20 -15.66 13.42
C PRO A 911 30.87 -16.72 12.55
N GLU A 912 32.21 -16.86 12.61
CA GLU A 912 32.94 -17.88 11.84
C GLU A 912 32.59 -19.34 12.24
N ILE A 913 32.18 -19.55 13.50
CA ILE A 913 31.75 -20.86 14.01
C ILE A 913 30.34 -21.17 13.51
N ALA A 914 29.45 -20.18 13.50
CA ALA A 914 28.11 -20.30 12.92
C ALA A 914 28.17 -20.56 11.40
N ALA A 915 29.07 -19.87 10.69
CA ALA A 915 29.28 -20.09 9.25
C ALA A 915 29.74 -21.52 8.96
N GLN A 916 30.68 -22.07 9.74
CA GLN A 916 31.13 -23.46 9.61
C GLN A 916 30.03 -24.47 9.96
N ALA A 917 29.30 -24.27 11.07
CA ALA A 917 28.19 -25.15 11.45
C ALA A 917 27.08 -25.18 10.39
N ASN A 918 26.71 -24.02 9.84
CA ASN A 918 25.77 -23.90 8.72
C ASN A 918 26.26 -24.66 7.48
N MET A 919 27.52 -24.45 7.08
CA MET A 919 28.12 -25.07 5.89
C MET A 919 28.09 -26.61 5.93
N LEU A 920 28.24 -27.22 7.11
CA LEU A 920 28.16 -28.67 7.28
C LEU A 920 26.75 -29.23 7.00
N ILE A 921 25.68 -28.49 7.33
CA ILE A 921 24.31 -29.01 7.29
C ILE A 921 23.44 -28.44 6.15
N SER A 922 23.77 -27.29 5.56
CA SER A 922 22.94 -26.63 4.53
C SER A 922 22.83 -27.39 3.20
N GLN A 923 23.56 -28.49 3.05
CA GLN A 923 23.45 -29.47 1.95
C GLN A 923 22.26 -30.45 2.12
N TYR A 924 21.55 -30.44 3.26
CA TYR A 924 20.49 -31.40 3.60
C TYR A 924 19.12 -30.72 3.77
N ARG A 925 18.04 -31.45 3.48
CA ARG A 925 16.67 -31.03 3.80
C ARG A 925 16.28 -31.57 5.18
N LEU A 926 15.49 -30.81 5.95
CA LEU A 926 14.98 -31.26 7.26
C LEU A 926 14.24 -32.62 7.17
N ASP A 927 13.47 -32.81 6.10
CA ASP A 927 12.71 -34.05 5.86
C ASP A 927 13.65 -35.25 5.66
N ASP A 928 14.73 -35.08 4.89
CA ASP A 928 15.75 -36.12 4.65
C ASP A 928 16.44 -36.54 5.96
N VAL A 929 16.66 -35.58 6.88
CA VAL A 929 17.21 -35.88 8.21
C VAL A 929 16.18 -36.63 9.06
N ARG A 930 14.93 -36.16 9.08
CA ARG A 930 13.82 -36.75 9.85
C ARG A 930 13.49 -38.18 9.41
N GLU A 931 13.63 -38.50 8.13
CA GLU A 931 13.44 -39.84 7.60
C GLU A 931 14.53 -40.84 8.07
N LYS A 932 15.71 -40.37 8.46
CA LYS A 932 16.83 -41.23 8.92
C LYS A 932 17.07 -41.23 10.42
N SER A 933 16.71 -40.16 11.12
CA SER A 933 16.70 -40.06 12.59
C SER A 933 15.82 -38.89 13.03
N ALA A 934 14.73 -39.19 13.73
CA ALA A 934 13.86 -38.17 14.30
C ALA A 934 14.60 -37.32 15.36
N GLY A 935 15.49 -37.95 16.13
CA GLY A 935 16.38 -37.26 17.05
C GLY A 935 17.32 -36.26 16.34
N ALA A 936 18.00 -36.69 15.28
CA ALA A 936 18.90 -35.82 14.53
C ALA A 936 18.17 -34.64 13.87
N ALA A 937 16.92 -34.80 13.43
CA ALA A 937 16.14 -33.72 12.83
C ALA A 937 15.88 -32.55 13.80
N THR A 938 15.73 -32.83 15.10
CA THR A 938 15.60 -31.80 16.13
C THR A 938 16.94 -31.07 16.34
N PHE A 939 18.06 -31.78 16.34
CA PHE A 939 19.41 -31.19 16.38
C PHE A 939 19.74 -30.37 15.12
N TYR A 940 19.31 -30.81 13.93
CA TYR A 940 19.40 -30.04 12.68
C TYR A 940 18.59 -28.74 12.81
N SER A 941 17.33 -28.83 13.26
CA SER A 941 16.42 -27.68 13.36
C SER A 941 16.96 -26.62 14.31
N TRP A 942 17.45 -27.05 15.48
CA TRP A 942 18.11 -26.17 16.44
C TRP A 942 19.39 -25.55 15.86
N THR A 943 20.28 -26.36 15.29
CA THR A 943 21.57 -25.88 14.76
C THR A 943 21.37 -24.87 13.64
N MET A 944 20.49 -25.15 12.68
CA MET A 944 20.19 -24.22 11.60
C MET A 944 19.65 -22.90 12.16
N GLY A 945 18.60 -22.96 12.99
CA GLY A 945 17.98 -21.78 13.58
C GLY A 945 18.96 -20.94 14.41
N MET A 946 19.80 -21.55 15.26
CA MET A 946 20.83 -20.79 15.99
C MET A 946 21.80 -20.04 15.06
N THR A 947 22.11 -20.57 13.87
CA THR A 947 22.94 -19.85 12.88
C THR A 947 22.16 -18.81 12.08
N GLU A 948 20.86 -18.97 11.89
CA GLU A 948 19.99 -17.97 11.23
C GLU A 948 19.73 -16.77 12.14
N GLU A 949 19.38 -17.00 13.41
CA GLU A 949 19.21 -15.92 14.39
C GLU A 949 20.52 -15.15 14.62
N LEU A 950 21.70 -15.80 14.59
CA LEU A 950 22.96 -15.06 14.64
C LEU A 950 23.19 -14.17 13.41
N LYS A 951 22.78 -14.58 12.20
CA LYS A 951 22.89 -13.74 11.00
C LYS A 951 22.00 -12.49 11.11
N MET A 952 20.83 -12.62 11.74
CA MET A 952 19.95 -11.46 12.03
C MET A 952 20.58 -10.53 13.08
N LEU A 953 21.14 -11.09 14.16
CA LEU A 953 21.75 -10.31 15.25
C LEU A 953 23.11 -9.67 14.87
N LYS A 954 23.83 -10.23 13.91
CA LYS A 954 25.17 -9.78 13.48
C LYS A 954 25.31 -9.89 11.94
N PRO A 955 24.65 -9.01 11.17
CA PRO A 955 24.68 -9.07 9.70
C PRO A 955 26.08 -8.81 9.15
N GLY A 956 26.70 -9.83 8.58
CA GLY A 956 28.03 -9.74 7.96
C GLY A 956 28.51 -11.06 7.37
N ARG A 957 29.36 -11.01 6.33
CA ARG A 957 29.95 -12.21 5.71
C ARG A 957 31.13 -12.75 6.52
N ALA A 958 30.85 -13.58 7.52
CA ALA A 958 31.88 -14.36 8.21
C ALA A 958 32.33 -15.54 7.34
N SER A 959 33.64 -15.76 7.24
CA SER A 959 34.20 -16.96 6.60
C SER A 959 34.10 -18.19 7.52
N PRO A 960 33.89 -19.41 7.01
CA PRO A 960 33.86 -20.62 7.83
C PRO A 960 35.20 -20.89 8.52
N ALA A 961 35.22 -21.05 9.84
CA ALA A 961 36.44 -21.31 10.60
C ALA A 961 36.93 -22.76 10.43
N GLY A 962 38.13 -22.97 9.87
CA GLY A 962 38.81 -24.26 9.89
C GLY A 962 39.30 -24.70 11.29
N ILE A 963 39.63 -25.98 11.46
CA ILE A 963 39.88 -26.63 12.78
C ILE A 963 40.87 -25.87 13.68
N SER A 964 41.97 -25.34 13.13
CA SER A 964 42.94 -24.56 13.91
C SER A 964 42.37 -23.22 14.40
N ARG A 965 41.55 -22.55 13.59
CA ARG A 965 40.84 -21.31 13.95
C ARG A 965 39.76 -21.57 15.01
N GLN A 966 39.01 -22.68 14.89
CA GLN A 966 38.05 -23.12 15.92
C GLN A 966 38.74 -23.30 17.28
N LYS A 967 39.87 -24.01 17.32
CA LYS A 967 40.69 -24.18 18.54
C LYS A 967 41.09 -22.84 19.15
N THR A 968 41.56 -21.90 18.34
CA THR A 968 41.92 -20.55 18.80
C THR A 968 40.72 -19.81 19.41
N ILE A 969 39.58 -19.78 18.72
CA ILE A 969 38.35 -19.11 19.20
C ILE A 969 37.88 -19.69 20.54
N PHE A 970 37.78 -21.02 20.64
CA PHE A 970 37.32 -21.67 21.88
C PHE A 970 38.33 -21.56 23.03
N ASN A 971 39.64 -21.47 22.76
CA ASN A 971 40.64 -21.22 23.78
C ASN A 971 40.61 -19.76 24.27
N GLN A 972 40.49 -18.78 23.37
CA GLN A 972 40.33 -17.36 23.72
C GLN A 972 39.09 -17.13 24.61
N ALA A 973 37.96 -17.79 24.29
CA ALA A 973 36.76 -17.77 25.12
C ALA A 973 37.00 -18.33 26.54
N LYS A 974 37.74 -19.44 26.66
CA LYS A 974 38.11 -20.03 27.97
C LYS A 974 39.05 -19.13 28.78
N PHE A 975 39.99 -18.44 28.14
CA PHE A 975 40.87 -17.48 28.81
C PHE A 975 40.08 -16.26 29.31
N LYS A 976 39.20 -15.66 28.48
CA LYS A 976 38.34 -14.55 28.93
C LYS A 976 37.46 -14.93 30.11
N LYS A 977 36.84 -16.13 30.10
CA LYS A 977 36.05 -16.61 31.24
C LYS A 977 36.88 -16.79 32.52
N LYS A 978 38.10 -17.34 32.41
CA LYS A 978 39.03 -17.42 33.56
C LYS A 978 39.49 -16.06 34.09
N SER A 979 39.46 -14.99 33.28
CA SER A 979 39.73 -13.62 33.72
C SER A 979 38.55 -13.06 34.52
N SER A 980 37.33 -13.09 33.95
CA SER A 980 36.13 -12.57 34.63
C SER A 980 35.81 -13.33 35.93
N ASP A 981 36.07 -14.64 35.96
CA ASP A 981 35.85 -15.48 37.14
C ASP A 981 36.95 -15.28 38.21
N LYS A 982 38.07 -14.62 37.87
CA LYS A 982 39.06 -14.08 38.83
C LYS A 982 38.63 -12.71 39.34
N GLU A 983 38.27 -11.78 38.45
CA GLU A 983 37.84 -10.42 38.82
C GLU A 983 36.63 -10.43 39.76
N LYS A 984 35.63 -11.27 39.47
CA LYS A 984 34.46 -11.46 40.36
C LYS A 984 34.81 -12.09 41.72
N LYS A 985 35.97 -12.73 41.85
CA LYS A 985 36.49 -13.29 43.12
C LYS A 985 37.46 -12.38 43.85
N SER A 986 37.95 -11.31 43.21
CA SER A 986 38.62 -10.21 43.90
C SER A 986 37.62 -9.16 44.40
N THR A 987 36.57 -8.84 43.62
CA THR A 987 35.54 -7.90 44.10
C THR A 987 34.72 -8.50 45.24
N SER A 988 34.38 -9.80 45.22
CA SER A 988 33.76 -10.50 46.36
C SER A 988 34.71 -10.79 47.53
N LYS A 989 35.83 -10.06 47.63
CA LYS A 989 36.78 -10.04 48.75
C LYS A 989 37.10 -8.62 49.23
N HIS A 990 36.48 -7.59 48.66
CA HIS A 990 36.59 -6.19 49.06
C HIS A 990 35.21 -5.53 49.31
N ASN A 991 34.17 -6.36 49.40
CA ASN A 991 32.90 -6.11 50.09
C ASN A 991 32.75 -7.14 51.20
#